data_AF-A0AAJ0BTM9-F1
#
_entry.id   AF-A0AAJ0BTM9-F1
#
_cell.length_a   1.000
_cell.length_b   1.000
_cell.length_c   1.000
_cell.angle_alpha   90.00
_cell.angle_beta   90.00
_cell.angle_gamma   90.00
#
_symmetry.space_group_name_H-M   'P 1'
#
loop_
_entity.id
_entity.type
_entity.pdbx_description
1 polymer ?
#
loop_
_entity_poly.entity_id
_entity_poly.type
_entity_poly.pdbx_seq_one_letter_code
_entity_poly.pdbx_strand_id
1 'polypeptide(L)'
;MNAEQICTLLGTVERVVRIIQRGQVYEFLYTADTTGKDAAGSLQTSLVSLYKAAIELLAGSDTVFSKGTARQILHAIVCPKQAEGIVADLFKAEQTLAFDVQACEGMRGDRAGNRMDSRVDDLKMILCQLDPLLTRMDTGVANLLQKLKAADHDRLLDFISPVAFRDVLDTVKRKRTPGTGDWLLADESFQEWERIPSSSTLLFLEGNSGTGKTYLTSKVIDHVDKQLKTSQHHEGFAYFYCQKGPSFMDPCVVLRSFVRQLSCVANDLENIQTEVVQQCALAKRNGASGLSYETCIDLILKSINLYPKTTIILDAFDESDSSTDNLVEILIQIMDTSKKPVKIFVSSRTGREVKKLIENKSTIIINVKNYVDIEKLLDAEVYSKDWFKDLPEHHQSETSRTFASRSQGNPLVSLQVNRLKRHAARGSIMDILKSLPTDLTESYDLSYKEIKERGGTDLALAERALKWVSCTYQALEVNTLLEAVRLAPQGMDFEGVTRQKLLMLCEDFLTIDEQRQVWELSHISVGEYFDSKHWGVQAADLLVAQASLTLLIDTYATVDIRTPLEAAGYTDSEFDSDDDSEFTSYGNSELDSNDHSELNYDVDPDHNSSEPDEQEDPLTQRVYDIITMLTLPLQMYSNHHWPMHVRRYEEGIRPGSEVDAELSHLLKRFLGSPGDSSLQYRRWLDHIHISGQWPRTPSLRTNSIQNLEPTTNALFSMCQFGFYHLLVDWWTEDSFNDAAKTCTDNGYTALALAVMGGAQPIWERLTQRVDVNSPWTMLHMAAAGARVDELVGGKYGNALVAGTVEAPLEFVQWLVEEAHASSNLLPERSDYGSPLAAAALKGRLDVVRYLVQAGTEVNAVLRAGEYGSALSAAADTDNVEGVRYLIEQGAEPNLLLPGDYGSALAYAAHDGRVGNMEELIHAGANVNLRLRVGCIGSALAAAAQNFNGGEATEYLIRNGADVNQELEAGEYGSALIASICNPFLPSTAIVLLEAKAIPTAVLKTGSYASALAAAAFWGHVDLLKHMVGLGTPNAALETLRQSRPPPSTDIPEYFGLALICHQGFQPARSRFKLWFRT
;
A
#
# COMPACT_ATOMS: atom_id res chain seq x y z
N MET A 1 -4.82 11.37 24.91
CA MET A 1 -3.87 10.39 25.47
C MET A 1 -4.06 9.06 24.76
N ASN A 2 -2.98 8.44 24.28
CA ASN A 2 -3.07 7.09 23.69
C ASN A 2 -3.26 6.02 24.78
N ALA A 3 -3.67 4.80 24.41
CA ALA A 3 -3.91 3.71 25.35
C ALA A 3 -2.66 3.38 26.21
N GLU A 4 -1.46 3.56 25.66
CA GLU A 4 -0.18 3.37 26.37
C GLU A 4 0.04 4.39 27.49
N GLN A 5 -0.28 5.67 27.26
CA GLN A 5 -0.19 6.73 28.25
C GLN A 5 -1.18 6.50 29.39
N ILE A 6 -2.39 6.01 29.08
CA ILE A 6 -3.41 5.66 30.08
C ILE A 6 -2.94 4.47 30.93
N CYS A 7 -2.40 3.41 30.31
CA CYS A 7 -1.86 2.26 31.02
C CYS A 7 -0.66 2.64 31.92
N THR A 8 0.21 3.53 31.44
CA THR A 8 1.37 3.98 32.24
C THR A 8 0.95 4.87 33.41
N LEU A 9 -0.02 5.77 33.19
CA LEU A 9 -0.58 6.60 34.25
C LEU A 9 -1.21 5.72 35.33
N LEU A 10 -2.03 4.74 34.93
CA LEU A 10 -2.67 3.78 35.85
C LEU A 10 -1.64 2.99 36.67
N GLY A 11 -0.61 2.41 36.02
CA GLY A 11 0.44 1.66 36.72
C GLY A 11 1.29 2.53 37.65
N THR A 12 1.54 3.79 37.28
CA THR A 12 2.30 4.74 38.11
C THR A 12 1.50 5.15 39.34
N VAL A 13 0.21 5.49 39.15
CA VAL A 13 -0.70 5.86 40.24
C VAL A 13 -0.89 4.70 41.21
N GLU A 14 -1.08 3.49 40.71
CA GLU A 14 -1.20 2.28 41.52
C GLU A 14 0.02 2.08 42.43
N ARG A 15 1.23 2.20 41.87
CA ARG A 15 2.47 2.01 42.62
C ARG A 15 2.64 3.04 43.74
N VAL A 16 2.27 4.29 43.49
CA VAL A 16 2.34 5.37 44.49
C VAL A 16 1.29 5.18 45.58
N VAL A 17 0.07 4.77 45.24
CA VAL A 17 -0.97 4.44 46.22
C VAL A 17 -0.49 3.31 47.14
N ARG A 18 0.17 2.27 46.60
CA ARG A 18 0.76 1.17 47.38
C ARG A 18 1.80 1.66 48.38
N ILE A 19 2.68 2.58 47.97
CA ILE A 19 3.72 3.18 48.82
C ILE A 19 3.09 3.96 49.98
N ILE A 20 2.09 4.79 49.68
CA ILE A 20 1.41 5.62 50.69
C ILE A 20 0.67 4.74 51.71
N GLN A 21 -0.09 3.75 51.24
CA GLN A 21 -0.85 2.86 52.14
C GLN A 21 0.08 2.05 53.06
N ARG A 22 1.17 1.49 52.53
CA ARG A 22 2.15 0.75 53.35
C ARG A 22 2.87 1.66 54.33
N GLY A 23 3.27 2.84 53.89
CA GLY A 23 3.94 3.81 54.74
C GLY A 23 3.07 4.27 55.91
N GLN A 24 1.77 4.53 55.69
CA GLN A 24 0.82 4.85 56.76
C GLN A 24 0.73 3.74 57.82
N VAL A 25 0.75 2.47 57.39
CA VAL A 25 0.78 1.34 58.31
C VAL A 25 2.09 1.31 59.11
N TYR A 26 3.23 1.57 58.48
CA TYR A 26 4.52 1.63 59.17
C TYR A 26 4.62 2.80 60.17
N GLU A 27 4.14 3.99 59.82
CA GLU A 27 4.07 5.15 60.71
C GLU A 27 3.20 4.87 61.94
N PHE A 28 2.11 4.12 61.77
CA PHE A 28 1.23 3.74 62.86
C PHE A 28 1.85 2.64 63.76
N LEU A 29 2.54 1.66 63.15
CA LEU A 29 3.07 0.50 63.87
C LEU A 29 4.39 0.78 64.61
N TYR A 30 5.25 1.63 64.07
CA TYR A 30 6.60 1.84 64.57
C TYR A 30 6.80 3.26 65.08
N THR A 31 6.34 3.47 66.31
CA THR A 31 6.49 4.71 67.06
C THR A 31 7.72 4.66 67.97
N ALA A 32 8.16 5.84 68.44
CA ALA A 32 9.27 5.96 69.39
C ALA A 32 9.06 5.12 70.68
N ASP A 33 7.81 4.92 71.08
CA ASP A 33 7.43 4.15 72.26
C ASP A 33 7.50 2.63 72.04
N THR A 34 7.31 2.17 70.80
CA THR A 34 7.24 0.73 70.46
C THR A 34 8.58 0.15 70.00
N THR A 35 9.44 0.96 69.35
CA THR A 35 10.69 0.46 68.70
C THR A 35 11.96 1.19 69.13
N GLY A 36 11.85 2.20 69.99
CA GLY A 36 12.97 3.04 70.43
C GLY A 36 13.17 4.26 69.51
N LYS A 37 13.60 5.38 70.12
CA LYS A 37 13.69 6.69 69.45
C LYS A 37 14.60 6.68 68.21
N ASP A 38 15.72 5.98 68.25
CA ASP A 38 16.72 6.01 67.18
C ASP A 38 16.26 5.20 65.95
N ALA A 39 15.62 4.04 66.16
CA ALA A 39 15.07 3.20 65.10
C ALA A 39 13.84 3.86 64.45
N ALA A 40 12.91 4.38 65.26
CA ALA A 40 11.73 5.09 64.76
C ALA A 40 12.12 6.37 63.98
N GLY A 41 13.16 7.10 64.44
CA GLY A 41 13.68 8.27 63.72
C GLY A 41 14.32 7.93 62.37
N SER A 42 15.04 6.81 62.30
CA SER A 42 15.64 6.31 61.05
C SER A 42 14.56 5.89 60.05
N LEU A 43 13.55 5.14 60.53
CA LEU A 43 12.40 4.74 59.73
C LEU A 43 11.61 5.94 59.18
N GLN A 44 11.36 6.95 60.02
CA GLN A 44 10.67 8.17 59.60
C GLN A 44 11.45 8.91 58.51
N THR A 45 12.79 8.94 58.61
CA THR A 45 13.65 9.55 57.59
C THR A 45 13.55 8.80 56.25
N SER A 46 13.56 7.47 56.29
CA SER A 46 13.42 6.63 55.10
C SER A 46 12.03 6.72 54.47
N LEU A 47 10.97 6.82 55.26
CA LEU A 47 9.60 7.06 54.78
C LEU A 47 9.46 8.39 54.06
N VAL A 48 10.03 9.46 54.63
CA VAL A 48 10.03 10.80 53.99
C VAL A 48 10.80 10.76 52.67
N SER A 49 11.95 10.06 52.63
CA SER A 49 12.70 9.88 51.39
C SER A 49 11.90 9.12 50.33
N LEU A 50 11.15 8.09 50.73
CA LEU A 50 10.33 7.30 49.82
C LEU A 50 9.13 8.10 49.27
N TYR A 51 8.41 8.83 50.13
CA TYR A 51 7.31 9.69 49.69
C TYR A 51 7.79 10.82 48.78
N LYS A 52 8.96 11.39 49.06
CA LYS A 52 9.58 12.38 48.18
C LYS A 52 9.82 11.80 46.78
N ALA A 53 10.45 10.63 46.68
CA ALA A 53 10.69 9.97 45.40
C ALA A 53 9.37 9.63 44.66
N ALA A 54 8.32 9.22 45.38
CA ALA A 54 7.01 8.93 44.81
C ALA A 54 6.32 10.19 44.25
N ILE A 55 6.43 11.32 44.95
CA ILE A 55 5.90 12.61 44.48
C ILE A 55 6.72 13.15 43.30
N GLU A 56 8.04 12.98 43.31
CA GLU A 56 8.91 13.36 42.18
C GLU A 56 8.58 12.54 40.91
N LEU A 57 8.22 11.26 41.05
CA LEU A 57 7.72 10.44 39.94
C LEU A 57 6.38 10.96 39.40
N LEU A 58 5.44 11.33 40.27
CA LEU A 58 4.16 11.92 39.86
C LEU A 58 4.33 13.30 39.21
N ALA A 59 5.21 14.14 39.76
CA ALA A 59 5.46 15.49 39.26
C ALA A 59 6.25 15.48 37.93
N GLY A 60 7.17 14.53 37.76
CA GLY A 60 7.92 14.33 36.52
C GLY A 60 7.10 13.68 35.40
N SER A 61 5.95 13.09 35.72
CA SER A 61 5.16 12.29 34.80
C SER A 61 4.79 13.03 33.50
N ASP A 62 4.41 14.31 33.58
CA ASP A 62 4.08 15.15 32.42
C ASP A 62 5.27 15.37 31.45
N THR A 63 6.47 15.53 32.02
CA THR A 63 7.71 15.71 31.25
C THR A 63 8.27 14.41 30.65
N VAL A 64 7.89 13.25 31.20
CA VAL A 64 8.35 11.94 30.72
C VAL A 64 7.34 11.30 29.77
N PHE A 65 6.03 11.59 29.93
CA PHE A 65 4.97 11.18 29.01
C PHE A 65 4.98 11.92 27.67
N SER A 66 5.50 13.15 27.64
CA SER A 66 5.66 13.94 26.42
C SER A 66 6.83 13.49 25.52
N LYS A 67 7.75 12.64 26.02
CA LYS A 67 8.95 12.18 25.29
C LYS A 67 8.85 10.78 24.66
N GLY A 68 7.66 10.17 24.61
CA GLY A 68 7.48 8.81 24.07
C GLY A 68 8.05 7.68 24.94
N THR A 69 8.52 8.01 26.15
CA THR A 69 9.20 7.12 27.11
C THR A 69 8.26 6.25 27.95
N ALA A 70 6.94 6.35 27.74
CA ALA A 70 5.90 5.65 28.52
C ALA A 70 6.17 4.14 28.64
N ARG A 71 6.61 3.51 27.54
CA ARG A 71 6.95 2.09 27.45
C ARG A 71 8.18 1.70 28.29
N GLN A 72 9.19 2.56 28.40
CA GLN A 72 10.38 2.32 29.22
C GLN A 72 10.06 2.43 30.72
N ILE A 73 9.20 3.39 31.10
CA ILE A 73 8.74 3.52 32.49
C ILE A 73 7.91 2.30 32.90
N LEU A 74 6.96 1.87 32.07
CA LEU A 74 6.16 0.66 32.32
C LEU A 74 7.06 -0.58 32.52
N HIS A 75 8.06 -0.75 31.66
CA HIS A 75 9.01 -1.86 31.77
C HIS A 75 9.85 -1.75 33.06
N ALA A 76 10.26 -0.54 33.45
CA ALA A 76 11.01 -0.31 34.68
C ALA A 76 10.18 -0.55 35.96
N ILE A 77 8.86 -0.28 35.92
CA ILE A 77 7.92 -0.58 37.01
C ILE A 77 7.76 -2.11 37.21
N VAL A 78 7.69 -2.87 36.10
CA VAL A 78 7.53 -4.33 36.12
C VAL A 78 8.85 -5.07 36.36
N CYS A 79 9.98 -4.54 35.87
CA CYS A 79 11.32 -5.13 35.98
C CYS A 79 12.31 -4.16 36.67
N PRO A 80 12.34 -4.13 38.02
CA PRO A 80 13.10 -3.15 38.80
C PRO A 80 14.61 -3.14 38.57
N LYS A 81 15.18 -4.26 38.14
CA LYS A 81 16.64 -4.48 38.06
C LYS A 81 17.31 -3.72 36.91
N GLN A 82 16.53 -3.16 35.99
CA GLN A 82 16.99 -2.45 34.80
C GLN A 82 16.51 -0.98 34.77
N ALA A 83 15.96 -0.48 35.87
CA ALA A 83 15.44 0.89 35.95
C ALA A 83 16.59 1.91 36.05
N GLU A 84 16.47 3.03 35.33
CA GLU A 84 17.38 4.20 35.40
C GLU A 84 16.60 5.46 35.82
N GLY A 85 17.28 6.46 36.40
CA GLY A 85 16.70 7.75 36.78
C GLY A 85 15.71 7.68 37.96
N ILE A 86 14.63 8.46 37.89
CA ILE A 86 13.67 8.70 39.00
C ILE A 86 13.05 7.38 39.51
N VAL A 87 12.84 6.38 38.64
CA VAL A 87 12.30 5.07 39.02
C VAL A 87 13.32 4.24 39.82
N ALA A 88 14.61 4.34 39.50
CA ALA A 88 15.68 3.67 40.25
C ALA A 88 15.84 4.26 41.66
N ASP A 89 15.73 5.58 41.77
CA ASP A 89 15.78 6.29 43.06
C ASP A 89 14.63 5.88 43.98
N LEU A 90 13.43 5.69 43.41
CA LEU A 90 12.27 5.15 44.13
C LEU A 90 12.54 3.73 44.68
N PHE A 91 13.08 2.84 43.86
CA PHE A 91 13.42 1.47 44.30
C PHE A 91 14.49 1.44 45.39
N LYS A 92 15.49 2.32 45.29
CA LYS A 92 16.53 2.45 46.31
C LYS A 92 15.96 2.93 47.65
N ALA A 93 15.03 3.88 47.61
CA ALA A 93 14.31 4.34 48.79
C ALA A 93 13.46 3.22 49.42
N GLU A 94 12.79 2.39 48.62
CA GLU A 94 12.02 1.24 49.12
C GLU A 94 12.90 0.18 49.80
N GLN A 95 14.08 -0.14 49.24
CA GLN A 95 15.01 -1.09 49.86
C GLN A 95 15.55 -0.58 51.20
N THR A 96 15.86 0.72 51.27
CA THR A 96 16.33 1.35 52.50
C THR A 96 15.23 1.31 53.56
N LEU A 97 13.98 1.61 53.19
CA LEU A 97 12.83 1.48 54.08
C LEU A 97 12.63 0.05 54.59
N ALA A 98 12.76 -0.96 53.73
CA ALA A 98 12.60 -2.36 54.13
C ALA A 98 13.64 -2.78 55.18
N PHE A 99 14.88 -2.30 55.05
CA PHE A 99 15.93 -2.55 56.04
C PHE A 99 15.61 -1.91 57.40
N ASP A 100 15.16 -0.65 57.40
CA ASP A 100 14.81 0.06 58.63
C ASP A 100 13.56 -0.53 59.31
N VAL A 101 12.57 -0.98 58.54
CA VAL A 101 11.41 -1.73 59.06
C VAL A 101 11.87 -3.02 59.74
N GLN A 102 12.81 -3.75 59.15
CA GLN A 102 13.35 -4.97 59.73
C GLN A 102 14.12 -4.69 61.04
N ALA A 103 14.87 -3.59 61.10
CA ALA A 103 15.54 -3.15 62.32
C ALA A 103 14.53 -2.76 63.42
N CYS A 104 13.44 -2.08 63.06
CA CYS A 104 12.33 -1.75 63.96
C CYS A 104 11.63 -3.01 64.51
N GLU A 105 11.36 -4.02 63.67
CA GLU A 105 10.80 -5.30 64.12
C GLU A 105 11.72 -6.04 65.09
N GLY A 106 13.03 -6.07 64.80
CA GLY A 106 14.03 -6.71 65.67
C GLY A 106 14.09 -6.11 67.08
N MET A 107 14.05 -4.78 67.19
CA MET A 107 14.06 -4.10 68.51
C MET A 107 12.72 -4.22 69.26
N ARG A 108 11.62 -4.41 68.54
CA ARG A 108 10.28 -4.53 69.12
C ARG A 108 10.08 -5.90 69.79
N GLY A 109 10.63 -6.96 69.20
CA GLY A 109 10.61 -8.32 69.76
C GLY A 109 11.22 -8.39 71.17
N ASP A 110 12.16 -7.49 71.49
CA ASP A 110 12.81 -7.41 72.80
C ASP A 110 12.02 -6.61 73.86
N ARG A 111 10.97 -5.86 73.49
CA ARG A 111 10.29 -4.88 74.39
C ARG A 111 8.79 -5.06 74.61
N ALA A 112 8.07 -5.90 73.86
CA ALA A 112 6.61 -5.91 73.90
C ALA A 112 6.01 -6.93 74.91
N GLY A 113 5.11 -6.44 75.78
CA GLY A 113 4.22 -7.26 76.61
C GLY A 113 2.85 -7.48 75.94
N ASN A 114 2.33 -8.70 76.11
CA ASN A 114 1.15 -9.40 75.53
C ASN A 114 -0.16 -8.66 75.12
N ARG A 115 -0.32 -7.33 75.20
CA ARG A 115 -1.57 -6.63 74.78
C ARG A 115 -1.49 -5.95 73.42
N MET A 116 -0.30 -5.56 72.96
CA MET A 116 -0.13 -4.84 71.70
C MET A 116 0.04 -5.77 70.48
N ASP A 117 0.24 -7.08 70.69
CA ASP A 117 0.50 -8.03 69.61
C ASP A 117 -0.77 -8.39 68.80
N SER A 118 -1.93 -8.54 69.43
CA SER A 118 -3.18 -8.94 68.74
C SER A 118 -3.60 -7.98 67.61
N ARG A 119 -3.57 -6.66 67.84
CA ARG A 119 -3.93 -5.67 66.80
C ARG A 119 -2.91 -5.56 65.68
N VAL A 120 -1.66 -5.94 65.94
CA VAL A 120 -0.61 -5.97 64.92
C VAL A 120 -0.71 -7.24 64.09
N ASP A 121 -1.06 -8.36 64.71
CA ASP A 121 -1.38 -9.59 63.98
C ASP A 121 -2.61 -9.39 63.08
N ASP A 122 -3.63 -8.65 63.54
CA ASP A 122 -4.80 -8.26 62.73
C ASP A 122 -4.40 -7.40 61.51
N LEU A 123 -3.52 -6.42 61.69
CA LEU A 123 -3.03 -5.56 60.60
C LEU A 123 -2.08 -6.29 59.64
N LYS A 124 -1.24 -7.21 60.16
CA LYS A 124 -0.42 -8.12 59.34
C LYS A 124 -1.30 -9.05 58.50
N MET A 125 -2.41 -9.52 59.07
CA MET A 125 -3.40 -10.33 58.35
C MET A 125 -4.10 -9.52 57.24
N ILE A 126 -4.45 -8.25 57.47
CA ILE A 126 -5.01 -7.37 56.43
C ILE A 126 -3.99 -7.12 55.30
N LEU A 127 -2.71 -6.88 55.63
CA LEU A 127 -1.63 -6.78 54.63
C LEU A 127 -1.48 -8.08 53.81
N CYS A 128 -1.51 -9.25 54.46
CA CYS A 128 -1.46 -10.54 53.79
C CYS A 128 -2.72 -10.86 52.94
N GLN A 129 -3.88 -10.28 53.26
CA GLN A 129 -5.10 -10.42 52.47
C GLN A 129 -5.11 -9.52 51.23
N LEU A 130 -4.40 -8.38 51.27
CA LEU A 130 -4.30 -7.44 50.16
C LEU A 130 -3.24 -7.85 49.12
N ASP A 131 -2.13 -8.48 49.53
CA ASP A 131 -1.05 -8.91 48.63
C ASP A 131 -1.52 -9.80 47.45
N PRO A 132 -2.40 -10.81 47.63
CA PRO A 132 -2.91 -11.63 46.52
C PRO A 132 -3.79 -10.87 45.53
N LEU A 133 -4.59 -9.89 46.02
CA LEU A 133 -5.45 -9.06 45.17
C LEU A 133 -4.62 -8.12 44.31
N LEU A 134 -3.58 -7.53 44.89
CA LEU A 134 -2.64 -6.64 44.21
C LEU A 134 -1.79 -7.41 43.19
N THR A 135 -1.34 -8.63 43.51
CA THR A 135 -0.58 -9.48 42.57
C THR A 135 -1.41 -9.87 41.33
N ARG A 136 -2.74 -10.05 41.48
CA ARG A 136 -3.65 -10.31 40.36
C ARG A 136 -3.80 -9.09 39.45
N MET A 137 -3.78 -7.89 40.01
CA MET A 137 -3.83 -6.64 39.24
C MET A 137 -2.52 -6.40 38.47
N ASP A 138 -1.35 -6.61 39.10
CA ASP A 138 -0.03 -6.57 38.44
C ASP A 138 0.02 -7.52 37.24
N THR A 139 -0.52 -8.72 37.40
CA THR A 139 -0.64 -9.72 36.33
C THR A 139 -1.60 -9.25 35.22
N GLY A 140 -2.69 -8.58 35.59
CA GLY A 140 -3.65 -7.98 34.65
C GLY A 140 -3.03 -6.88 33.78
N VAL A 141 -2.24 -5.97 34.40
CA VAL A 141 -1.51 -4.93 33.67
C VAL A 141 -0.45 -5.54 32.74
N ALA A 142 0.30 -6.54 33.20
CA ALA A 142 1.27 -7.25 32.36
C ALA A 142 0.60 -7.94 31.15
N ASN A 143 -0.56 -8.55 31.35
CA ASN A 143 -1.34 -9.17 30.27
C ASN A 143 -1.88 -8.13 29.27
N LEU A 144 -2.34 -6.96 29.75
CA LEU A 144 -2.77 -5.87 28.86
C LEU A 144 -1.61 -5.32 28.02
N LEU A 145 -0.41 -5.20 28.59
CA LEU A 145 0.79 -4.79 27.86
C LEU A 145 1.20 -5.80 26.78
N GLN A 146 1.08 -7.10 27.05
CA GLN A 146 1.30 -8.13 26.04
C GLN A 146 0.25 -8.05 24.92
N LYS A 147 -1.03 -7.85 25.26
CA LYS A 147 -2.11 -7.69 24.28
C LYS A 147 -1.91 -6.47 23.38
N LEU A 148 -1.48 -5.34 23.92
CA LEU A 148 -1.19 -4.13 23.13
C LEU A 148 -0.02 -4.35 22.17
N LYS A 149 1.07 -5.01 22.61
CA LYS A 149 2.20 -5.34 21.74
C LYS A 149 1.81 -6.26 20.59
N ALA A 150 0.98 -7.26 20.86
CA ALA A 150 0.48 -8.18 19.83
C ALA A 150 -0.40 -7.45 18.79
N ALA A 151 -1.29 -6.57 19.24
CA ALA A 151 -2.16 -5.80 18.34
C ALA A 151 -1.37 -4.85 17.42
N ASP A 152 -0.33 -4.18 17.93
CA ASP A 152 0.53 -3.32 17.11
C ASP A 152 1.40 -4.11 16.12
N HIS A 153 1.84 -5.30 16.53
CA HIS A 153 2.59 -6.23 15.67
C HIS A 153 1.73 -6.68 14.49
N ASP A 154 0.49 -7.13 14.75
CA ASP A 154 -0.42 -7.59 13.70
C ASP A 154 -0.80 -6.46 12.74
N ARG A 155 -1.09 -5.26 13.25
CA ARG A 155 -1.33 -4.07 12.42
C ARG A 155 -0.15 -3.69 11.53
N LEU A 156 1.09 -3.93 11.97
CA LEU A 156 2.27 -3.67 11.17
C LEU A 156 2.41 -4.72 10.05
N LEU A 157 2.23 -6.00 10.37
CA LEU A 157 2.28 -7.06 9.37
C LEU A 157 1.16 -6.93 8.32
N ASP A 158 -0.04 -6.52 8.74
CA ASP A 158 -1.17 -6.27 7.84
C ASP A 158 -0.93 -5.06 6.93
N PHE A 159 -0.26 -4.02 7.44
CA PHE A 159 0.20 -2.90 6.62
C PHE A 159 1.23 -3.33 5.57
N ILE A 160 2.15 -4.24 5.91
CA ILE A 160 3.12 -4.77 4.94
C ILE A 160 2.39 -5.55 3.85
N SER A 161 1.56 -6.52 4.24
CA SER A 161 0.78 -7.33 3.29
C SER A 161 -0.47 -7.88 3.98
N PRO A 162 -1.69 -7.57 3.51
CA PRO A 162 -2.92 -8.15 4.05
C PRO A 162 -3.18 -9.59 3.56
N VAL A 163 -2.28 -10.17 2.75
CA VAL A 163 -2.52 -11.47 2.12
C VAL A 163 -2.45 -12.60 3.15
N ALA A 164 -3.55 -13.32 3.30
CA ALA A 164 -3.66 -14.50 4.16
C ALA A 164 -3.04 -15.77 3.54
N PHE A 165 -1.73 -15.74 3.28
CA PHE A 165 -1.00 -16.84 2.62
C PHE A 165 -1.08 -18.18 3.39
N ARG A 166 -1.28 -18.14 4.71
CA ARG A 166 -1.45 -19.35 5.55
C ARG A 166 -2.79 -20.02 5.33
N ASP A 167 -3.87 -19.26 5.16
CA ASP A 167 -5.22 -19.81 4.97
C ASP A 167 -5.32 -20.57 3.65
N VAL A 168 -4.64 -20.08 2.62
CA VAL A 168 -4.51 -20.77 1.33
C VAL A 168 -3.79 -22.10 1.52
N LEU A 169 -2.64 -22.10 2.21
CA LEU A 169 -1.88 -23.32 2.50
C LEU A 169 -2.72 -24.34 3.28
N ASP A 170 -3.44 -23.92 4.33
CA ASP A 170 -4.26 -24.80 5.16
C ASP A 170 -5.44 -25.38 4.37
N THR A 171 -6.03 -24.59 3.47
CA THR A 171 -7.07 -25.07 2.56
C THR A 171 -6.55 -26.11 1.57
N VAL A 172 -5.37 -25.89 0.98
CA VAL A 172 -4.72 -26.86 0.10
C VAL A 172 -4.35 -28.14 0.86
N LYS A 173 -3.81 -28.03 2.08
CA LYS A 173 -3.46 -29.18 2.93
C LYS A 173 -4.68 -30.03 3.30
N ARG A 174 -5.80 -29.41 3.65
CA ARG A 174 -7.06 -30.11 3.98
C ARG A 174 -7.58 -30.91 2.79
N LYS A 175 -7.42 -30.40 1.57
CA LYS A 175 -7.86 -31.06 0.33
C LYS A 175 -6.87 -32.12 -0.18
N ARG A 176 -5.60 -32.08 0.25
CA ARG A 176 -4.55 -32.99 -0.22
C ARG A 176 -4.71 -34.40 0.36
N THR A 177 -4.75 -35.42 -0.52
CA THR A 177 -4.78 -36.83 -0.10
C THR A 177 -3.50 -37.20 0.69
N PRO A 178 -3.61 -37.97 1.80
CA PRO A 178 -2.44 -38.41 2.56
C PRO A 178 -1.42 -39.17 1.69
N GLY A 179 -0.15 -38.79 1.79
CA GLY A 179 0.95 -39.41 1.03
C GLY A 179 1.13 -38.87 -0.40
N THR A 180 0.31 -37.92 -0.86
CA THR A 180 0.57 -37.22 -2.12
C THR A 180 1.91 -36.47 -2.08
N GLY A 181 2.71 -36.60 -3.13
CA GLY A 181 4.01 -35.95 -3.28
C GLY A 181 5.19 -36.61 -2.56
N ASP A 182 5.02 -37.79 -1.96
CA ASP A 182 6.14 -38.54 -1.35
C ASP A 182 7.21 -38.93 -2.39
N TRP A 183 6.78 -39.21 -3.62
CA TRP A 183 7.69 -39.53 -4.72
C TRP A 183 8.59 -38.35 -5.09
N LEU A 184 8.08 -37.11 -4.98
CA LEU A 184 8.82 -35.90 -5.31
C LEU A 184 9.97 -35.70 -4.32
N LEU A 185 9.72 -35.93 -3.03
CA LEU A 185 10.76 -35.86 -1.98
C LEU A 185 11.80 -37.00 -2.12
N ALA A 186 11.41 -38.12 -2.72
CA ALA A 186 12.29 -39.25 -3.00
C ALA A 186 13.08 -39.11 -4.32
N ASP A 187 12.71 -38.16 -5.18
CA ASP A 187 13.35 -37.95 -6.49
C ASP A 187 14.80 -37.46 -6.32
N GLU A 188 15.73 -38.03 -7.09
CA GLU A 188 17.16 -37.73 -6.97
C GLU A 188 17.45 -36.24 -7.24
N SER A 189 16.74 -35.63 -8.19
CA SER A 189 16.89 -34.22 -8.55
C SER A 189 16.41 -33.29 -7.42
N PHE A 190 15.36 -33.68 -6.68
CA PHE A 190 14.88 -32.94 -5.52
C PHE A 190 15.91 -33.00 -4.38
N GLN A 191 16.44 -34.20 -4.10
CA GLN A 191 17.47 -34.39 -3.08
C GLN A 191 18.78 -33.69 -3.44
N GLU A 192 19.13 -33.62 -4.73
CA GLU A 192 20.27 -32.84 -5.21
C GLU A 192 20.08 -31.35 -4.91
N TRP A 193 18.95 -30.77 -5.34
CA TRP A 193 18.61 -29.38 -5.04
C TRP A 193 18.65 -29.09 -3.53
N GLU A 194 18.13 -30.01 -2.71
CA GLU A 194 18.13 -29.89 -1.25
C GLU A 194 19.53 -29.94 -0.63
N ARG A 195 20.44 -30.77 -1.16
CA ARG A 195 21.79 -30.97 -0.62
C ARG A 195 22.76 -29.86 -0.95
N ILE A 196 22.58 -29.13 -2.06
CA ILE A 196 23.51 -28.07 -2.49
C ILE A 196 23.60 -26.98 -1.41
N PRO A 197 24.75 -26.79 -0.73
CA PRO A 197 24.81 -25.92 0.46
C PRO A 197 25.36 -24.52 0.18
N SER A 198 25.98 -24.29 -0.97
CA SER A 198 26.86 -23.12 -1.18
C SER A 198 26.53 -22.24 -2.40
N SER A 199 25.51 -22.59 -3.19
CA SER A 199 25.10 -21.80 -4.36
C SER A 199 23.60 -21.56 -4.35
N SER A 200 23.18 -20.42 -4.88
CA SER A 200 21.78 -20.14 -5.15
C SER A 200 21.31 -21.01 -6.33
N THR A 201 20.25 -21.78 -6.13
CA THR A 201 19.77 -22.77 -7.11
C THR A 201 18.26 -22.72 -7.28
N LEU A 202 17.83 -22.87 -8.53
CA LEU A 202 16.42 -22.93 -8.88
C LEU A 202 16.00 -24.38 -9.14
N LEU A 203 14.91 -24.80 -8.49
CA LEU A 203 14.21 -26.04 -8.79
C LEU A 203 12.90 -25.70 -9.50
N PHE A 204 12.78 -26.15 -10.73
CA PHE A 204 11.60 -25.95 -11.55
C PHE A 204 10.77 -27.24 -11.62
N LEU A 205 9.57 -27.20 -11.05
CA LEU A 205 8.59 -28.26 -11.16
C LEU A 205 7.68 -28.00 -12.38
N GLU A 206 7.97 -28.70 -13.46
CA GLU A 206 7.29 -28.59 -14.74
C GLU A 206 6.06 -29.49 -14.79
N GLY A 207 4.89 -28.90 -15.06
CA GLY A 207 3.67 -29.67 -15.27
C GLY A 207 2.60 -28.87 -15.99
N ASN A 208 1.75 -29.55 -16.73
CA ASN A 208 0.60 -28.93 -17.40
C ASN A 208 -0.45 -28.46 -16.38
N SER A 209 -1.49 -27.77 -16.88
CA SER A 209 -2.63 -27.39 -16.05
C SER A 209 -3.20 -28.61 -15.32
N GLY A 210 -3.49 -28.47 -14.02
CA GLY A 210 -4.20 -29.48 -13.24
C GLY A 210 -3.42 -30.77 -12.93
N THR A 211 -2.11 -30.81 -13.18
CA THR A 211 -1.24 -31.92 -12.76
C THR A 211 -0.95 -31.91 -11.25
N GLY A 212 -1.81 -31.34 -10.40
CA GLY A 212 -1.62 -31.35 -8.95
C GLY A 212 -0.40 -30.58 -8.43
N LYS A 213 0.18 -29.65 -9.22
CA LYS A 213 1.35 -28.84 -8.84
C LYS A 213 1.16 -28.17 -7.48
N THR A 214 0.02 -27.53 -7.25
CA THR A 214 -0.35 -26.91 -5.97
C THR A 214 -0.29 -27.86 -4.77
N TYR A 215 -0.74 -29.10 -4.94
CA TYR A 215 -0.65 -30.13 -3.90
C TYR A 215 0.80 -30.59 -3.68
N LEU A 216 1.59 -30.73 -4.74
CA LEU A 216 3.02 -31.05 -4.65
C LEU A 216 3.81 -29.92 -3.97
N THR A 217 3.56 -28.66 -4.34
CA THR A 217 4.16 -27.48 -3.71
C THR A 217 3.83 -27.40 -2.23
N SER A 218 2.57 -27.68 -1.85
CA SER A 218 2.19 -27.74 -0.42
C SER A 218 2.96 -28.84 0.35
N LYS A 219 3.33 -29.95 -0.30
CA LYS A 219 4.11 -31.04 0.29
C LYS A 219 5.57 -30.64 0.49
N VAL A 220 6.12 -29.89 -0.46
CA VAL A 220 7.46 -29.29 -0.32
C VAL A 220 7.47 -28.27 0.81
N ILE A 221 6.44 -27.40 0.92
CA ILE A 221 6.30 -26.45 2.02
C ILE A 221 6.27 -27.16 3.37
N ASP A 222 5.48 -28.24 3.51
CA ASP A 222 5.43 -29.05 4.75
C ASP A 222 6.78 -29.68 5.10
N HIS A 223 7.49 -30.19 4.10
CA HIS A 223 8.80 -30.82 4.28
C HIS A 223 9.82 -29.80 4.79
N VAL A 224 9.89 -28.63 4.16
CA VAL A 224 10.78 -27.53 4.56
C VAL A 224 10.41 -27.01 5.96
N ASP A 225 9.13 -26.71 6.21
CA ASP A 225 8.66 -26.24 7.53
C ASP A 225 8.98 -27.25 8.65
N LYS A 226 8.81 -28.55 8.39
CA LYS A 226 9.18 -29.60 9.33
C LYS A 226 10.69 -29.64 9.60
N GLN A 227 11.52 -29.48 8.56
CA GLN A 227 12.96 -29.42 8.74
C GLN A 227 13.39 -28.23 9.58
N LEU A 228 12.84 -27.04 9.30
CA LEU A 228 13.13 -25.81 10.05
C LEU A 228 12.76 -25.92 11.53
N LYS A 229 11.68 -26.62 11.86
CA LYS A 229 11.29 -26.89 13.26
C LYS A 229 12.25 -27.84 13.98
N THR A 230 13.02 -28.64 13.23
CA THR A 230 13.96 -29.63 13.79
C THR A 230 15.43 -29.20 13.70
N SER A 231 15.76 -28.18 12.91
CA SER A 231 17.12 -27.70 12.72
C SER A 231 17.59 -26.84 13.88
N GLN A 232 18.88 -26.95 14.23
CA GLN A 232 19.53 -26.07 15.22
C GLN A 232 19.90 -24.70 14.63
N HIS A 233 19.99 -24.61 13.30
CA HIS A 233 20.24 -23.38 12.57
C HIS A 233 18.94 -22.84 12.00
N HIS A 234 18.78 -21.53 12.12
CA HIS A 234 17.67 -20.79 11.57
C HIS A 234 17.88 -20.52 10.09
N GLU A 235 16.91 -20.84 9.25
CA GLU A 235 16.94 -20.49 7.82
C GLU A 235 15.72 -19.62 7.49
N GLY A 236 15.87 -18.77 6.47
CA GLY A 236 14.76 -17.95 5.96
C GLY A 236 13.79 -18.82 5.16
N PHE A 237 12.49 -18.59 5.31
CA PHE A 237 11.48 -19.33 4.57
C PHE A 237 10.30 -18.45 4.20
N ALA A 238 9.99 -18.41 2.91
CA ALA A 238 8.83 -17.70 2.39
C ALA A 238 8.18 -18.50 1.25
N TYR A 239 6.85 -18.39 1.13
CA TYR A 239 6.12 -19.03 0.04
C TYR A 239 4.92 -18.20 -0.41
N PHE A 240 4.51 -18.37 -1.67
CA PHE A 240 3.36 -17.68 -2.22
C PHE A 240 2.65 -18.54 -3.27
N TYR A 241 1.31 -18.45 -3.29
CA TYR A 241 0.45 -19.12 -4.26
C TYR A 241 -0.05 -18.10 -5.29
N CYS A 242 0.42 -18.18 -6.53
CA CYS A 242 -0.07 -17.34 -7.62
C CYS A 242 -1.43 -17.89 -8.06
N GLN A 243 -2.53 -17.25 -7.64
CA GLN A 243 -3.89 -17.61 -8.06
C GLN A 243 -4.50 -16.46 -8.86
N LYS A 244 -5.30 -16.78 -9.89
CA LYS A 244 -6.06 -15.77 -10.64
C LYS A 244 -7.09 -15.08 -9.74
N GLY A 245 -6.89 -13.78 -9.50
CA GLY A 245 -7.85 -12.90 -8.84
C GLY A 245 -7.40 -11.44 -8.98
N PRO A 246 -8.34 -10.48 -8.92
CA PRO A 246 -8.06 -9.06 -9.24
C PRO A 246 -7.06 -8.39 -8.28
N SER A 247 -6.95 -8.88 -7.05
CA SER A 247 -6.02 -8.37 -6.03
C SER A 247 -4.60 -8.95 -6.15
N PHE A 248 -4.37 -9.91 -7.04
CA PHE A 248 -3.11 -10.68 -7.14
C PHE A 248 -2.38 -10.47 -8.48
N MET A 249 -2.77 -9.43 -9.22
CA MET A 249 -2.24 -9.05 -10.54
C MET A 249 -0.99 -8.15 -10.47
N ASP A 250 -0.51 -7.79 -9.27
CA ASP A 250 0.61 -6.87 -9.04
C ASP A 250 1.81 -7.59 -8.37
N PRO A 251 3.01 -7.60 -8.99
CA PRO A 251 4.24 -8.15 -8.40
C PRO A 251 4.56 -7.60 -7.01
N CYS A 252 4.17 -6.36 -6.69
CA CYS A 252 4.37 -5.77 -5.37
C CYS A 252 3.65 -6.57 -4.27
N VAL A 253 2.52 -7.20 -4.56
CA VAL A 253 1.76 -8.00 -3.59
C VAL A 253 2.56 -9.25 -3.18
N VAL A 254 3.20 -9.90 -4.15
CA VAL A 254 4.08 -11.06 -3.91
C VAL A 254 5.28 -10.64 -3.05
N LEU A 255 5.94 -9.55 -3.42
CA LEU A 255 7.11 -9.04 -2.68
C LEU A 255 6.75 -8.62 -1.26
N ARG A 256 5.65 -7.89 -1.08
CA ARG A 256 5.12 -7.52 0.24
C ARG A 256 4.83 -8.75 1.09
N SER A 257 4.29 -9.82 0.51
CA SER A 257 4.07 -11.08 1.21
C SER A 257 5.40 -11.73 1.65
N PHE A 258 6.43 -11.69 0.80
CA PHE A 258 7.77 -12.15 1.18
C PHE A 258 8.40 -11.30 2.28
N VAL A 259 8.28 -9.97 2.22
CA VAL A 259 8.72 -9.08 3.30
C VAL A 259 8.01 -9.47 4.59
N ARG A 260 6.67 -9.62 4.59
CA ARG A 260 5.90 -10.04 5.77
C ARG A 260 6.43 -11.37 6.35
N GLN A 261 6.69 -12.36 5.51
CA GLN A 261 7.15 -13.69 5.93
C GLN A 261 8.60 -13.71 6.45
N LEU A 262 9.48 -12.89 5.86
CA LEU A 262 10.88 -12.80 6.24
C LEU A 262 11.15 -11.75 7.33
N SER A 263 10.14 -10.95 7.69
CA SER A 263 10.27 -9.79 8.59
C SER A 263 10.60 -10.14 10.04
N CYS A 264 10.26 -11.35 10.52
CA CYS A 264 10.59 -11.79 11.87
C CYS A 264 11.98 -12.43 11.90
N VAL A 265 12.76 -12.18 12.96
CA VAL A 265 14.04 -12.86 13.16
C VAL A 265 13.77 -14.29 13.64
N ALA A 266 14.49 -15.26 13.09
CA ALA A 266 14.27 -16.64 13.49
C ALA A 266 14.62 -16.87 14.97
N ASN A 267 13.72 -17.57 15.68
CA ASN A 267 13.57 -17.67 17.15
C ASN A 267 12.95 -16.50 17.90
N ASP A 268 12.54 -15.42 17.23
CA ASP A 268 11.79 -14.33 17.84
C ASP A 268 10.63 -13.89 16.93
N LEU A 269 9.58 -14.70 16.90
CA LEU A 269 8.36 -14.46 16.11
C LEU A 269 7.57 -13.23 16.59
N GLU A 270 7.93 -12.66 17.73
CA GLU A 270 7.29 -11.47 18.30
C GLU A 270 8.03 -10.17 17.92
N ASN A 271 9.26 -10.27 17.41
CA ASN A 271 10.07 -9.10 17.05
C ASN A 271 10.37 -9.03 15.55
N ILE A 272 9.74 -8.03 14.94
CA ILE A 272 9.97 -7.62 13.56
C ILE A 272 11.32 -6.90 13.48
N GLN A 273 12.08 -7.16 12.41
CA GLN A 273 13.35 -6.49 12.14
C GLN A 273 13.20 -4.97 12.20
N THR A 274 14.11 -4.29 12.91
CA THR A 274 14.03 -2.84 13.16
C THR A 274 13.96 -2.02 11.87
N GLU A 275 14.68 -2.45 10.83
CA GLU A 275 14.65 -1.83 9.51
C GLU A 275 13.26 -1.87 8.86
N VAL A 276 12.58 -3.01 8.94
CA VAL A 276 11.22 -3.19 8.40
C VAL A 276 10.25 -2.26 9.12
N VAL A 277 10.38 -2.15 10.46
CA VAL A 277 9.57 -1.22 11.26
C VAL A 277 9.81 0.24 10.86
N GLN A 278 11.07 0.63 10.65
CA GLN A 278 11.43 1.99 10.23
C GLN A 278 10.86 2.33 8.86
N GLN A 279 11.02 1.45 7.87
CA GLN A 279 10.49 1.67 6.53
C GLN A 279 8.96 1.71 6.50
N CYS A 280 8.29 0.88 7.30
CA CYS A 280 6.83 0.96 7.46
C CYS A 280 6.40 2.28 8.11
N ALA A 281 7.14 2.78 9.11
CA ALA A 281 6.84 4.05 9.75
C ALA A 281 7.04 5.24 8.80
N LEU A 282 8.09 5.21 7.98
CA LEU A 282 8.34 6.20 6.92
C LEU A 282 7.22 6.19 5.88
N ALA A 283 6.84 5.01 5.37
CA ALA A 283 5.75 4.87 4.41
C ALA A 283 4.42 5.41 4.98
N LYS A 284 4.10 5.11 6.24
CA LYS A 284 2.89 5.64 6.92
C LYS A 284 2.92 7.16 7.07
N ARG A 285 4.09 7.75 7.39
CA ARG A 285 4.24 9.21 7.49
C ARG A 285 4.05 9.91 6.14
N ASN A 286 4.40 9.24 5.06
CA ASN A 286 4.24 9.74 3.69
C ASN A 286 2.83 9.47 3.11
N GLY A 287 1.87 9.01 3.91
CA GLY A 287 0.51 8.72 3.47
C GLY A 287 0.37 7.48 2.56
N ALA A 288 1.40 6.64 2.47
CA ALA A 288 1.37 5.46 1.61
C ALA A 288 0.48 4.35 2.21
N SER A 289 -0.27 3.66 1.35
CA SER A 289 -1.14 2.53 1.72
C SER A 289 -0.37 1.20 1.91
N GLY A 290 0.93 1.16 1.61
CA GLY A 290 1.81 0.00 1.77
C GLY A 290 3.24 0.31 1.30
N LEU A 291 4.13 -0.68 1.35
CA LEU A 291 5.54 -0.51 0.95
C LEU A 291 5.72 -0.43 -0.58
N SER A 292 6.61 0.44 -1.07
CA SER A 292 6.91 0.52 -2.51
C SER A 292 7.59 -0.75 -3.04
N TYR A 293 7.60 -0.90 -4.36
CA TYR A 293 8.23 -2.00 -5.06
C TYR A 293 9.74 -2.12 -4.73
N GLU A 294 10.46 -1.00 -4.82
CA GLU A 294 11.91 -0.91 -4.58
C GLU A 294 12.24 -1.20 -3.11
N THR A 295 11.44 -0.65 -2.20
CA THR A 295 11.58 -0.86 -0.76
C THR A 295 11.43 -2.35 -0.42
N CYS A 296 10.50 -3.06 -1.07
CA CYS A 296 10.33 -4.48 -0.83
C CYS A 296 11.54 -5.30 -1.27
N ILE A 297 12.13 -5.00 -2.43
CA ILE A 297 13.34 -5.70 -2.93
C ILE A 297 14.50 -5.50 -1.96
N ASP A 298 14.75 -4.27 -1.50
CA ASP A 298 15.81 -3.96 -0.54
C ASP A 298 15.61 -4.72 0.78
N LEU A 299 14.39 -4.68 1.35
CA LEU A 299 14.07 -5.39 2.60
C LEU A 299 14.19 -6.91 2.47
N ILE A 300 13.81 -7.50 1.33
CA ILE A 300 13.98 -8.93 1.06
C ILE A 300 15.47 -9.28 1.00
N LEU A 301 16.27 -8.53 0.24
CA LEU A 301 17.72 -8.76 0.15
C LEU A 301 18.41 -8.63 1.51
N LYS A 302 18.07 -7.61 2.29
CA LYS A 302 18.56 -7.45 3.67
C LYS A 302 18.17 -8.65 4.54
N SER A 303 16.89 -9.04 4.52
CA SER A 303 16.37 -10.16 5.31
C SER A 303 17.02 -11.50 4.93
N ILE A 304 17.16 -11.79 3.65
CA ILE A 304 17.79 -13.02 3.14
C ILE A 304 19.22 -13.15 3.66
N ASN A 305 19.96 -12.03 3.72
CA ASN A 305 21.35 -12.02 4.15
C ASN A 305 21.54 -12.20 5.66
N LEU A 306 20.47 -12.09 6.46
CA LEU A 306 20.50 -12.42 7.90
C LEU A 306 20.55 -13.93 8.12
N TYR A 307 20.00 -14.71 7.20
CA TYR A 307 19.94 -16.16 7.31
C TYR A 307 21.17 -16.82 6.68
N PRO A 308 21.65 -17.96 7.23
CA PRO A 308 22.68 -18.77 6.59
C PRO A 308 22.25 -19.28 5.21
N LYS A 309 20.94 -19.47 5.01
CA LYS A 309 20.28 -19.91 3.78
C LYS A 309 18.83 -19.42 3.80
N THR A 310 18.26 -19.10 2.64
CA THR A 310 16.83 -18.79 2.51
C THR A 310 16.19 -19.66 1.43
N THR A 311 15.00 -20.20 1.71
CA THR A 311 14.18 -20.96 0.75
C THR A 311 12.93 -20.17 0.39
N ILE A 312 12.70 -19.94 -0.89
CA ILE A 312 11.53 -19.25 -1.44
C ILE A 312 10.76 -20.23 -2.33
N ILE A 313 9.44 -20.35 -2.12
CA ILE A 313 8.58 -21.28 -2.86
C ILE A 313 7.45 -20.51 -3.57
N LEU A 314 7.33 -20.66 -4.88
CA LEU A 314 6.28 -20.07 -5.70
C LEU A 314 5.46 -21.17 -6.37
N ASP A 315 4.14 -21.17 -6.14
CA ASP A 315 3.22 -22.06 -6.84
C ASP A 315 2.51 -21.36 -8.00
N ALA A 316 2.30 -22.09 -9.11
CA ALA A 316 1.52 -21.67 -10.27
C ALA A 316 1.98 -20.34 -10.89
N PHE A 317 3.29 -20.19 -11.07
CA PHE A 317 3.93 -18.97 -11.56
C PHE A 317 3.44 -18.50 -12.95
N ASP A 318 2.83 -19.40 -13.74
CA ASP A 318 2.21 -19.08 -15.04
C ASP A 318 0.84 -18.41 -14.92
N GLU A 319 0.25 -18.33 -13.72
CA GLU A 319 -1.08 -17.77 -13.50
C GLU A 319 -1.07 -16.26 -13.18
N SER A 320 0.10 -15.64 -13.05
CA SER A 320 0.25 -14.18 -12.98
C SER A 320 0.17 -13.53 -14.37
N ASP A 321 -0.43 -12.34 -14.46
CA ASP A 321 -0.67 -11.60 -15.72
C ASP A 321 0.62 -11.01 -16.33
N SER A 322 0.50 -10.32 -17.47
CA SER A 322 1.51 -9.67 -18.33
C SER A 322 2.67 -8.88 -17.67
N SER A 323 2.66 -8.72 -16.34
CA SER A 323 3.75 -8.18 -15.50
C SER A 323 4.70 -9.25 -14.93
N THR A 324 4.50 -10.53 -15.28
CA THR A 324 5.35 -11.68 -14.93
C THR A 324 6.82 -11.53 -15.31
N ASP A 325 7.10 -10.83 -16.41
CA ASP A 325 8.48 -10.54 -16.83
C ASP A 325 9.26 -9.78 -15.74
N ASN A 326 8.61 -8.84 -15.03
CA ASN A 326 9.24 -8.10 -13.94
C ASN A 326 9.56 -9.01 -12.75
N LEU A 327 8.65 -9.92 -12.38
CA LEU A 327 8.87 -10.83 -11.25
C LEU A 327 10.00 -11.83 -11.53
N VAL A 328 10.14 -12.31 -12.78
CA VAL A 328 11.27 -13.14 -13.21
C VAL A 328 12.59 -12.39 -13.02
N GLU A 329 12.67 -11.14 -13.47
CA GLU A 329 13.86 -10.31 -13.33
C GLU A 329 14.24 -10.09 -11.87
N ILE A 330 13.27 -9.88 -10.99
CA ILE A 330 13.50 -9.75 -9.54
C ILE A 330 14.04 -11.04 -8.93
N LEU A 331 13.47 -12.19 -9.26
CA LEU A 331 13.96 -13.46 -8.70
C LEU A 331 15.41 -13.72 -9.13
N ILE A 332 15.74 -13.40 -10.38
CA ILE A 332 17.12 -13.42 -10.90
C ILE A 332 17.99 -12.44 -10.10
N GLN A 333 17.53 -11.21 -9.91
CA GLN A 333 18.25 -10.18 -9.14
C GLN A 333 18.50 -10.62 -7.70
N ILE A 334 17.51 -11.23 -7.03
CA ILE A 334 17.64 -11.76 -5.66
C ILE A 334 18.70 -12.86 -5.61
N MET A 335 18.68 -13.79 -6.57
CA MET A 335 19.68 -14.86 -6.64
C MET A 335 21.10 -14.33 -6.89
N ASP A 336 21.27 -13.31 -7.73
CA ASP A 336 22.57 -12.75 -8.10
C ASP A 336 23.16 -11.79 -7.06
N THR A 337 22.29 -11.02 -6.39
CA THR A 337 22.73 -9.96 -5.46
C THR A 337 22.86 -10.48 -4.02
N SER A 338 22.25 -11.64 -3.71
CA SER A 338 22.33 -12.23 -2.36
C SER A 338 23.74 -12.71 -2.02
N LYS A 339 24.20 -12.40 -0.80
CA LYS A 339 25.51 -12.84 -0.26
C LYS A 339 25.43 -14.24 0.35
N LYS A 340 24.21 -14.72 0.60
CA LYS A 340 23.89 -16.01 1.22
C LYS A 340 23.09 -16.86 0.21
N PRO A 341 23.24 -18.19 0.23
CA PRO A 341 22.59 -19.06 -0.74
C PRO A 341 21.06 -18.95 -0.65
N VAL A 342 20.43 -18.68 -1.80
CA VAL A 342 18.97 -18.64 -1.96
C VAL A 342 18.51 -19.82 -2.79
N LYS A 343 17.62 -20.65 -2.22
CA LYS A 343 16.98 -21.74 -2.94
C LYS A 343 15.59 -21.31 -3.37
N ILE A 344 15.33 -21.36 -4.66
CA ILE A 344 14.02 -21.03 -5.20
C ILE A 344 13.38 -22.31 -5.75
N PHE A 345 12.14 -22.56 -5.35
CA PHE A 345 11.28 -23.58 -5.94
C PHE A 345 10.16 -22.87 -6.70
N VAL A 346 9.97 -23.23 -7.97
CA VAL A 346 8.88 -22.68 -8.80
C VAL A 346 8.09 -23.82 -9.41
N SER A 347 6.77 -23.82 -9.26
CA SER A 347 5.87 -24.68 -10.03
C SER A 347 5.23 -23.87 -11.17
N SER A 348 5.31 -24.37 -12.41
CA SER A 348 4.71 -23.67 -13.56
C SER A 348 4.53 -24.57 -14.80
N ARG A 349 3.80 -24.07 -15.80
CA ARG A 349 3.81 -24.58 -17.18
C ARG A 349 5.02 -24.03 -17.95
N THR A 350 5.39 -24.67 -19.06
CA THR A 350 6.47 -24.20 -19.94
C THR A 350 6.03 -22.95 -20.73
N GLY A 351 6.29 -21.76 -20.19
CA GLY A 351 5.98 -20.45 -20.80
C GLY A 351 7.23 -19.71 -21.33
N ARG A 352 7.05 -18.54 -21.96
CA ARG A 352 8.18 -17.67 -22.37
C ARG A 352 8.95 -17.12 -21.16
N GLU A 353 8.24 -16.67 -20.14
CA GLU A 353 8.79 -16.07 -18.91
C GLU A 353 9.70 -17.06 -18.16
N VAL A 354 9.23 -18.29 -17.98
CA VAL A 354 9.96 -19.35 -17.30
C VAL A 354 11.19 -19.80 -18.09
N LYS A 355 11.15 -19.73 -19.43
CA LYS A 355 12.32 -20.03 -20.27
C LYS A 355 13.49 -19.07 -20.00
N LYS A 356 13.22 -17.77 -19.82
CA LYS A 356 14.25 -16.78 -19.43
C LYS A 356 14.90 -17.17 -18.10
N LEU A 357 14.10 -17.61 -17.13
CA LEU A 357 14.57 -18.05 -15.81
C LEU A 357 15.46 -19.30 -15.91
N ILE A 358 15.05 -20.28 -16.73
CA ILE A 358 15.79 -21.53 -16.97
C ILE A 358 17.12 -21.28 -17.70
N GLU A 359 17.14 -20.40 -18.71
CA GLU A 359 18.32 -20.11 -19.52
C GLU A 359 19.40 -19.34 -18.75
N ASN A 360 19.02 -18.51 -17.78
CA ASN A 360 19.93 -17.61 -17.05
C ASN A 360 20.55 -18.19 -15.76
N LYS A 361 20.06 -19.32 -15.23
CA LYS A 361 20.48 -19.87 -13.93
C LYS A 361 20.71 -21.38 -13.97
N SER A 362 21.51 -21.88 -13.03
CA SER A 362 21.64 -23.32 -12.76
C SER A 362 20.30 -23.85 -12.26
N THR A 363 19.53 -24.43 -13.17
CA THR A 363 18.15 -24.85 -12.95
C THR A 363 18.06 -26.37 -13.00
N ILE A 364 17.49 -26.96 -11.96
CA ILE A 364 17.13 -28.38 -11.92
C ILE A 364 15.67 -28.47 -12.33
N ILE A 365 15.35 -29.28 -13.35
CA ILE A 365 13.99 -29.43 -13.85
C ILE A 365 13.45 -30.80 -13.45
N ILE A 366 12.30 -30.82 -12.77
CA ILE A 366 11.55 -32.04 -12.45
C ILE A 366 10.24 -31.98 -13.21
N ASN A 367 10.02 -32.98 -14.06
CA ASN A 367 8.72 -33.21 -14.67
C ASN A 367 7.79 -33.90 -13.67
N VAL A 368 6.57 -33.40 -13.57
CA VAL A 368 5.55 -33.95 -12.67
C VAL A 368 5.19 -35.39 -13.06
N LYS A 369 5.40 -36.34 -12.13
CA LYS A 369 5.13 -37.78 -12.28
C LYS A 369 3.90 -38.18 -11.46
N ASN A 370 2.70 -37.88 -11.94
CA ASN A 370 1.48 -38.02 -11.13
C ASN A 370 0.91 -39.42 -10.94
N TYR A 371 1.44 -40.44 -11.61
CA TYR A 371 0.82 -41.77 -11.62
C TYR A 371 0.64 -42.37 -10.21
N VAL A 372 1.65 -42.19 -9.33
CA VAL A 372 1.62 -42.68 -7.94
C VAL A 372 0.57 -41.96 -7.11
N ASP A 373 0.48 -40.64 -7.26
CA ASP A 373 -0.44 -39.83 -6.46
C ASP A 373 -1.89 -40.02 -6.91
N ILE A 374 -2.10 -40.23 -8.21
CA ILE A 374 -3.39 -40.60 -8.79
C ILE A 374 -3.89 -41.94 -8.23
N GLU A 375 -3.02 -42.95 -8.12
CA GLU A 375 -3.39 -44.26 -7.58
C GLU A 375 -3.82 -44.15 -6.11
N LYS A 376 -3.11 -43.34 -5.31
CA LYS A 376 -3.49 -43.03 -3.92
C LYS A 376 -4.83 -42.29 -3.83
N LEU A 377 -5.09 -41.36 -4.75
CA LEU A 377 -6.38 -40.66 -4.83
C LEU A 377 -7.52 -41.63 -5.16
N LEU A 378 -7.32 -42.51 -6.14
CA LEU A 378 -8.30 -43.52 -6.52
C LEU A 378 -8.57 -44.51 -5.39
N ASP A 379 -7.53 -44.91 -4.65
CA ASP A 379 -7.72 -45.75 -3.47
C ASP A 379 -8.59 -45.06 -2.42
N ALA A 380 -8.29 -43.80 -2.07
CA ALA A 380 -9.05 -43.05 -1.08
C ALA A 380 -10.50 -42.74 -1.50
N GLU A 381 -10.73 -42.39 -2.75
CA GLU A 381 -12.02 -41.88 -3.23
C GLU A 381 -12.91 -42.93 -3.90
N VAL A 382 -12.34 -44.02 -4.42
CA VAL A 382 -13.06 -45.06 -5.18
C VAL A 382 -12.86 -46.42 -4.53
N TYR A 383 -11.63 -46.96 -4.50
CA TYR A 383 -11.40 -48.36 -4.14
C TYR A 383 -11.70 -48.68 -2.66
N SER A 384 -11.52 -47.69 -1.79
CA SER A 384 -11.82 -47.80 -0.36
C SER A 384 -13.32 -47.74 -0.03
N LYS A 385 -14.17 -47.32 -0.97
CA LYS A 385 -15.60 -47.09 -0.72
C LYS A 385 -16.42 -48.38 -0.80
N ASP A 386 -17.44 -48.48 0.05
CA ASP A 386 -18.26 -49.69 0.19
C ASP A 386 -18.92 -50.11 -1.13
N TRP A 387 -19.48 -49.14 -1.85
CA TRP A 387 -20.14 -49.39 -3.15
C TRP A 387 -19.20 -49.98 -4.22
N PHE A 388 -17.88 -49.71 -4.14
CA PHE A 388 -16.91 -50.28 -5.07
C PHE A 388 -16.48 -51.69 -4.65
N LYS A 389 -16.34 -51.93 -3.34
CA LYS A 389 -16.02 -53.25 -2.77
C LYS A 389 -17.12 -54.27 -3.02
N ASP A 390 -18.37 -53.82 -3.12
CA ASP A 390 -19.54 -54.65 -3.41
C ASP A 390 -19.61 -55.07 -4.89
N LEU A 391 -18.77 -54.52 -5.78
CA LEU A 391 -18.74 -54.92 -7.19
C LEU A 391 -18.08 -56.29 -7.39
N PRO A 392 -18.50 -57.06 -8.41
CA PRO A 392 -17.80 -58.29 -8.79
C PRO A 392 -16.30 -58.06 -9.05
N GLU A 393 -15.45 -59.00 -8.61
CA GLU A 393 -13.98 -58.91 -8.67
C GLU A 393 -13.44 -58.61 -10.09
N HIS A 394 -14.13 -59.10 -11.13
CA HIS A 394 -13.79 -58.81 -12.52
C HIS A 394 -14.07 -57.35 -12.92
N HIS A 395 -15.15 -56.73 -12.42
CA HIS A 395 -15.45 -55.30 -12.63
C HIS A 395 -14.47 -54.41 -11.86
N GLN A 396 -14.08 -54.80 -10.64
CA GLN A 396 -13.06 -54.07 -9.88
C GLN A 396 -11.73 -54.06 -10.65
N SER A 397 -11.31 -55.24 -11.14
CA SER A 397 -10.08 -55.39 -11.92
C SER A 397 -10.10 -54.60 -13.23
N GLU A 398 -11.22 -54.58 -13.95
CA GLU A 398 -11.37 -53.83 -15.20
C GLU A 398 -11.41 -52.31 -14.96
N THR A 399 -12.01 -51.87 -13.86
CA THR A 399 -12.01 -50.47 -13.42
C THR A 399 -10.59 -50.00 -13.13
N SER A 400 -9.84 -50.74 -12.31
CA SER A 400 -8.45 -50.40 -11.97
C SER A 400 -7.53 -50.37 -13.19
N ARG A 401 -7.67 -51.33 -14.12
CA ARG A 401 -6.92 -51.32 -15.39
C ARG A 401 -7.27 -50.11 -16.26
N THR A 402 -8.55 -49.76 -16.36
CA THR A 402 -9.00 -48.63 -17.19
C THR A 402 -8.43 -47.32 -16.65
N PHE A 403 -8.54 -47.09 -15.35
CA PHE A 403 -7.93 -45.92 -14.71
C PHE A 403 -6.41 -45.90 -14.86
N ALA A 404 -5.69 -46.99 -14.56
CA ALA A 404 -4.23 -47.05 -14.68
C ALA A 404 -3.73 -46.81 -16.12
N SER A 405 -4.49 -47.24 -17.14
CA SER A 405 -4.14 -47.00 -18.55
C SER A 405 -4.46 -45.58 -19.03
N ARG A 406 -5.52 -44.95 -18.50
CA ARG A 406 -6.05 -43.65 -18.97
C ARG A 406 -5.60 -42.45 -18.11
N SER A 407 -5.06 -42.69 -16.92
CA SER A 407 -4.65 -41.63 -15.99
C SER A 407 -3.20 -41.15 -16.16
N GLN A 408 -2.60 -41.35 -17.33
CA GLN A 408 -1.21 -40.96 -17.64
C GLN A 408 -1.02 -39.43 -17.68
N GLY A 409 -1.03 -38.80 -16.50
CA GLY A 409 -0.53 -37.43 -16.28
C GLY A 409 -1.54 -36.29 -16.40
N ASN A 410 -2.85 -36.53 -16.26
CA ASN A 410 -3.88 -35.51 -16.53
C ASN A 410 -4.75 -35.17 -15.28
N PRO A 411 -5.13 -33.89 -15.01
CA PRO A 411 -6.18 -33.49 -14.03
C PRO A 411 -7.51 -34.23 -14.12
N LEU A 412 -7.73 -34.94 -15.22
CA LEU A 412 -8.88 -35.75 -15.56
C LEU A 412 -9.39 -36.69 -14.44
N VAL A 413 -8.53 -37.16 -13.54
CA VAL A 413 -8.90 -38.18 -12.54
C VAL A 413 -9.97 -37.71 -11.56
N SER A 414 -9.91 -36.47 -11.05
CA SER A 414 -10.92 -35.96 -10.12
C SER A 414 -12.30 -35.82 -10.77
N LEU A 415 -12.34 -35.34 -12.02
CA LEU A 415 -13.55 -35.26 -12.83
C LEU A 415 -14.13 -36.65 -13.15
N GLN A 416 -13.29 -37.60 -13.53
CA GLN A 416 -13.69 -38.99 -13.79
C GLN A 416 -14.22 -39.68 -12.53
N VAL A 417 -13.59 -39.45 -11.37
CA VAL A 417 -14.02 -39.99 -10.08
C VAL A 417 -15.36 -39.40 -9.66
N ASN A 418 -15.55 -38.07 -9.76
CA ASN A 418 -16.83 -37.43 -9.45
C ASN A 418 -17.94 -37.88 -10.39
N ARG A 419 -17.63 -38.12 -11.67
CA ARG A 419 -18.56 -38.71 -12.61
C ARG A 419 -18.96 -40.14 -12.24
N LEU A 420 -18.00 -40.98 -11.87
CA LEU A 420 -18.28 -42.32 -11.36
C LEU A 420 -19.16 -42.29 -10.11
N LYS A 421 -18.87 -41.41 -9.14
CA LYS A 421 -19.72 -41.23 -7.94
C LYS A 421 -21.17 -40.87 -8.30
N ARG A 422 -21.38 -39.97 -9.27
CA ARG A 422 -22.72 -39.52 -9.69
C ARG A 422 -23.54 -40.60 -10.40
N HIS A 423 -22.89 -41.36 -11.29
CA HIS A 423 -23.59 -42.33 -12.13
C HIS A 423 -23.59 -43.76 -11.59
N ALA A 424 -22.73 -44.08 -10.61
CA ALA A 424 -22.78 -45.36 -9.89
C ALA A 424 -24.14 -45.60 -9.21
N ALA A 425 -24.88 -44.54 -8.87
CA ALA A 425 -26.21 -44.64 -8.28
C ALA A 425 -27.36 -44.81 -9.31
N ARG A 426 -27.11 -44.64 -10.62
CA ARG A 426 -28.17 -44.53 -11.65
C ARG A 426 -27.99 -45.41 -12.89
N GLY A 427 -26.84 -46.06 -13.11
CA GLY A 427 -26.57 -46.85 -14.32
C GLY A 427 -25.50 -47.94 -14.18
N SER A 428 -25.23 -48.66 -15.27
CA SER A 428 -24.18 -49.69 -15.35
C SER A 428 -22.79 -49.05 -15.34
N ILE A 429 -22.02 -49.28 -14.29
CA ILE A 429 -20.63 -48.81 -14.13
C ILE A 429 -19.77 -49.15 -15.35
N MET A 430 -20.03 -50.28 -16.01
CA MET A 430 -19.26 -50.73 -17.17
C MET A 430 -19.51 -49.89 -18.43
N ASP A 431 -20.70 -49.33 -18.58
CA ASP A 431 -20.99 -48.44 -19.71
C ASP A 431 -20.31 -47.08 -19.52
N ILE A 432 -20.18 -46.64 -18.27
CA ILE A 432 -19.46 -45.41 -17.88
C ILE A 432 -17.95 -45.60 -18.06
N LEU A 433 -17.38 -46.74 -17.65
CA LEU A 433 -15.95 -47.04 -17.85
C LEU A 433 -15.56 -47.09 -19.33
N LYS A 434 -16.45 -47.59 -20.18
CA LYS A 434 -16.24 -47.60 -21.65
C LYS A 434 -16.27 -46.20 -22.24
N SER A 435 -17.13 -45.31 -21.73
CA SER A 435 -17.27 -43.92 -22.18
C SER A 435 -16.36 -42.92 -21.45
N LEU A 436 -15.46 -43.37 -20.57
CA LEU A 436 -14.53 -42.48 -19.87
C LEU A 436 -13.61 -41.75 -20.86
N PRO A 437 -13.55 -40.41 -20.82
CA PRO A 437 -12.66 -39.62 -21.67
C PRO A 437 -11.18 -40.01 -21.52
N THR A 438 -10.41 -39.83 -22.58
CA THR A 438 -8.97 -40.09 -22.63
C THR A 438 -8.12 -38.85 -22.33
N ASP A 439 -8.66 -37.65 -22.55
CA ASP A 439 -8.05 -36.37 -22.18
C ASP A 439 -9.05 -35.40 -21.52
N LEU A 440 -8.54 -34.27 -21.03
CA LEU A 440 -9.32 -33.28 -20.29
C LEU A 440 -10.37 -32.60 -21.19
N THR A 441 -10.02 -32.31 -22.43
CA THR A 441 -10.89 -31.67 -23.41
C THR A 441 -12.08 -32.56 -23.74
N GLU A 442 -11.86 -33.86 -23.93
CA GLU A 442 -12.92 -34.85 -24.15
C GLU A 442 -13.82 -34.99 -22.91
N SER A 443 -13.27 -34.81 -21.71
CA SER A 443 -14.08 -34.78 -20.48
C SER A 443 -14.99 -33.58 -20.43
N TYR A 444 -14.46 -32.39 -20.73
CA TYR A 444 -15.28 -31.19 -20.82
C TYR A 444 -16.28 -31.27 -21.98
N ASP A 445 -15.94 -31.86 -23.11
CA ASP A 445 -16.86 -32.11 -24.23
C ASP A 445 -18.04 -32.95 -23.78
N LEU A 446 -17.76 -34.00 -23.02
CA LEU A 446 -18.77 -34.94 -22.59
C LEU A 446 -19.67 -34.32 -21.51
N SER A 447 -19.12 -33.60 -20.53
CA SER A 447 -19.92 -32.85 -19.55
C SER A 447 -20.75 -31.74 -20.22
N TYR A 448 -20.18 -31.04 -21.21
CA TYR A 448 -20.91 -30.03 -21.97
C TYR A 448 -22.03 -30.63 -22.84
N LYS A 449 -21.78 -31.79 -23.45
CA LYS A 449 -22.79 -32.54 -24.21
C LYS A 449 -23.96 -32.96 -23.33
N GLU A 450 -23.71 -33.39 -22.09
CA GLU A 450 -24.78 -33.72 -21.14
C GLU A 450 -25.64 -32.50 -20.80
N ILE A 451 -25.05 -31.32 -20.63
CA ILE A 451 -25.81 -30.07 -20.45
C ILE A 451 -26.66 -29.80 -21.69
N LYS A 452 -26.07 -29.93 -22.88
CA LYS A 452 -26.77 -29.71 -24.17
C LYS A 452 -27.95 -30.67 -24.37
N GLU A 453 -27.83 -31.93 -23.94
CA GLU A 453 -28.89 -32.94 -24.04
C GLU A 453 -30.07 -32.71 -23.08
N ARG A 454 -29.88 -31.93 -22.00
CA ARG A 454 -30.95 -31.56 -21.05
C ARG A 454 -31.91 -30.49 -21.58
N GLY A 455 -31.50 -29.72 -22.60
CA GLY A 455 -32.34 -28.76 -23.31
C GLY A 455 -31.69 -27.38 -23.47
N GLY A 456 -32.25 -26.57 -24.39
CA GLY A 456 -31.68 -25.26 -24.74
C GLY A 456 -31.68 -24.23 -23.61
N THR A 457 -32.68 -24.29 -22.71
CA THR A 457 -32.79 -23.39 -21.55
C THR A 457 -31.69 -23.64 -20.53
N ASP A 458 -31.41 -24.91 -20.20
CA ASP A 458 -30.37 -25.28 -19.23
C ASP A 458 -28.97 -25.04 -19.79
N LEU A 459 -28.77 -25.25 -21.10
CA LEU A 459 -27.52 -24.89 -21.77
C LEU A 459 -27.27 -23.39 -21.70
N ALA A 460 -28.23 -22.56 -22.11
CA ALA A 460 -28.06 -21.11 -22.06
C ALA A 460 -27.81 -20.59 -20.64
N LEU A 461 -28.43 -21.20 -19.62
CA LEU A 461 -28.20 -20.86 -18.22
C LEU A 461 -26.74 -21.16 -17.79
N ALA A 462 -26.24 -22.35 -18.15
CA ALA A 462 -24.88 -22.77 -17.85
C ALA A 462 -23.83 -21.89 -18.55
N GLU A 463 -24.01 -21.62 -19.85
CA GLU A 463 -23.11 -20.78 -20.63
C GLU A 463 -23.03 -19.35 -20.07
N ARG A 464 -24.16 -18.76 -19.64
CA ARG A 464 -24.17 -17.43 -19.03
C ARG A 464 -23.40 -17.40 -17.71
N ALA A 465 -23.62 -18.38 -16.84
CA ALA A 465 -22.90 -18.47 -15.57
C ALA A 465 -21.38 -18.59 -15.79
N LEU A 466 -20.98 -19.41 -16.75
CA LEU A 466 -19.57 -19.60 -17.10
C LEU A 466 -18.92 -18.33 -17.65
N LYS A 467 -19.63 -17.61 -18.54
CA LYS A 467 -19.15 -16.34 -19.09
C LYS A 467 -18.92 -15.29 -18.01
N TRP A 468 -19.91 -15.07 -17.13
CA TRP A 468 -19.76 -14.16 -16.00
C TRP A 468 -18.55 -14.49 -15.13
N VAL A 469 -18.43 -15.72 -14.65
CA VAL A 469 -17.32 -16.13 -13.76
C VAL A 469 -15.96 -16.08 -14.47
N SER A 470 -15.91 -16.24 -15.80
CA SER A 470 -14.65 -16.28 -16.55
C SER A 470 -13.98 -14.92 -16.76
N CYS A 471 -14.72 -13.81 -16.79
CA CYS A 471 -14.18 -12.51 -17.17
C CYS A 471 -14.34 -11.40 -16.12
N THR A 472 -15.01 -11.64 -14.98
CA THR A 472 -15.27 -10.56 -14.03
C THR A 472 -14.00 -10.03 -13.35
N TYR A 473 -13.96 -8.71 -13.16
CA TYR A 473 -12.89 -8.01 -12.44
C TYR A 473 -13.00 -8.17 -10.92
N GLN A 474 -14.09 -8.73 -10.42
CA GLN A 474 -14.29 -9.08 -9.02
C GLN A 474 -15.03 -10.41 -8.95
N ALA A 475 -14.62 -11.30 -8.04
CA ALA A 475 -15.31 -12.56 -7.84
C ALA A 475 -16.75 -12.27 -7.38
N LEU A 476 -17.73 -12.80 -8.10
CA LEU A 476 -19.13 -12.54 -7.82
C LEU A 476 -19.62 -13.39 -6.65
N GLU A 477 -20.28 -12.75 -5.69
CA GLU A 477 -20.94 -13.45 -4.59
C GLU A 477 -22.03 -14.39 -5.10
N VAL A 478 -22.38 -15.38 -4.27
CA VAL A 478 -23.33 -16.43 -4.63
C VAL A 478 -24.66 -15.85 -5.16
N ASN A 479 -25.19 -14.81 -4.51
CA ASN A 479 -26.45 -14.18 -4.89
C ASN A 479 -26.30 -13.27 -6.11
N THR A 480 -25.20 -12.53 -6.21
CA THR A 480 -24.92 -11.62 -7.33
C THR A 480 -24.85 -12.36 -8.66
N LEU A 481 -24.20 -13.53 -8.71
CA LEU A 481 -24.19 -14.32 -9.95
C LEU A 481 -25.59 -14.83 -10.32
N LEU A 482 -26.41 -15.22 -9.34
CA LEU A 482 -27.77 -15.68 -9.59
C LEU A 482 -28.64 -14.58 -10.20
N GLU A 483 -28.42 -13.33 -9.81
CA GLU A 483 -29.05 -12.15 -10.42
C GLU A 483 -28.48 -11.89 -11.82
N ALA A 484 -27.15 -11.91 -11.96
CA ALA A 484 -26.44 -11.61 -13.19
C ALA A 484 -26.81 -12.56 -14.34
N VAL A 485 -26.98 -13.85 -14.04
CA VAL A 485 -27.34 -14.88 -15.02
C VAL A 485 -28.78 -14.72 -15.54
N ARG A 486 -29.66 -14.09 -14.75
CA ARG A 486 -31.05 -13.81 -15.13
C ARG A 486 -31.15 -12.67 -16.13
N LEU A 487 -30.20 -11.73 -16.10
CA LEU A 487 -30.14 -10.65 -17.09
C LEU A 487 -29.96 -11.25 -18.48
N ALA A 488 -30.92 -10.97 -19.35
CA ALA A 488 -31.00 -11.55 -20.68
C ALA A 488 -30.75 -10.47 -21.74
N PRO A 489 -29.56 -10.42 -22.36
CA PRO A 489 -29.35 -9.58 -23.53
C PRO A 489 -30.23 -9.99 -24.73
N GLN A 490 -30.70 -11.25 -24.77
CA GLN A 490 -31.33 -11.89 -25.93
C GLN A 490 -32.76 -12.41 -25.66
N GLY A 491 -33.47 -11.87 -24.66
CA GLY A 491 -34.91 -12.12 -24.46
C GLY A 491 -35.30 -13.50 -23.91
N MET A 492 -34.37 -14.26 -23.31
CA MET A 492 -34.71 -15.45 -22.49
C MET A 492 -34.61 -15.11 -21.00
N ASP A 493 -35.76 -14.94 -20.35
CA ASP A 493 -35.89 -14.75 -18.90
C ASP A 493 -35.76 -16.08 -18.16
N PHE A 494 -34.92 -16.10 -17.13
CA PHE A 494 -34.78 -17.25 -16.24
C PHE A 494 -35.45 -16.96 -14.89
N GLU A 495 -36.67 -17.45 -14.70
CA GLU A 495 -37.31 -17.41 -13.39
C GLU A 495 -36.82 -18.55 -12.48
N GLY A 496 -36.63 -18.26 -11.19
CA GLY A 496 -36.35 -19.29 -10.17
C GLY A 496 -34.96 -19.95 -10.22
N VAL A 497 -33.94 -19.28 -10.78
CA VAL A 497 -32.55 -19.78 -10.73
C VAL A 497 -32.08 -19.89 -9.28
N THR A 498 -31.70 -21.09 -8.85
CA THR A 498 -31.20 -21.37 -7.49
C THR A 498 -29.74 -21.82 -7.53
N ARG A 499 -29.01 -21.62 -6.42
CA ARG A 499 -27.66 -22.14 -6.20
C ARG A 499 -27.55 -23.63 -6.56
N GLN A 500 -28.53 -24.43 -6.13
CA GLN A 500 -28.57 -25.87 -6.39
C GLN A 500 -28.74 -26.21 -7.86
N LYS A 501 -29.52 -25.42 -8.62
CA LYS A 501 -29.69 -25.63 -10.06
C LYS A 501 -28.39 -25.36 -10.82
N LEU A 502 -27.69 -24.26 -10.52
CA LEU A 502 -26.41 -23.96 -11.15
C LEU A 502 -25.33 -24.99 -10.79
N LEU A 503 -25.24 -25.41 -9.53
CA LEU A 503 -24.32 -26.49 -9.14
C LEU A 503 -24.65 -27.80 -9.85
N MET A 504 -25.92 -28.17 -10.00
CA MET A 504 -26.32 -29.38 -10.72
C MET A 504 -25.94 -29.35 -12.21
N LEU A 505 -25.99 -28.18 -12.84
CA LEU A 505 -25.68 -28.00 -14.26
C LEU A 505 -24.19 -27.87 -14.51
N CYS A 506 -23.49 -27.09 -13.69
CA CYS A 506 -22.11 -26.68 -13.91
C CYS A 506 -21.12 -27.30 -12.93
N GLU A 507 -21.44 -28.39 -12.22
CA GLU A 507 -20.58 -29.00 -11.19
C GLU A 507 -19.14 -29.27 -11.65
N ASP A 508 -18.98 -29.66 -12.93
CA ASP A 508 -17.68 -29.97 -13.53
C ASP A 508 -16.90 -28.73 -13.97
N PHE A 509 -17.52 -27.55 -13.88
CA PHE A 509 -17.01 -26.30 -14.44
C PHE A 509 -16.94 -25.17 -13.41
N LEU A 510 -17.87 -25.11 -12.45
CA LEU A 510 -18.00 -24.08 -11.42
C LEU A 510 -17.99 -24.69 -10.02
N THR A 511 -17.32 -24.00 -9.11
CA THR A 511 -17.29 -24.31 -7.68
C THR A 511 -17.58 -23.07 -6.85
N ILE A 512 -17.92 -23.26 -5.58
CA ILE A 512 -18.12 -22.15 -4.63
C ILE A 512 -17.00 -22.22 -3.59
N ASP A 513 -16.34 -21.09 -3.37
CA ASP A 513 -15.48 -20.93 -2.20
C ASP A 513 -16.37 -20.73 -0.97
N GLU A 514 -16.44 -21.74 -0.09
CA GLU A 514 -17.27 -21.69 1.11
C GLU A 514 -16.79 -20.64 2.13
N GLN A 515 -15.53 -20.20 2.08
CA GLN A 515 -15.04 -19.14 2.97
C GLN A 515 -15.48 -17.76 2.50
N ARG A 516 -15.37 -17.51 1.19
CA ARG A 516 -15.67 -16.21 0.58
C ARG A 516 -17.12 -16.08 0.11
N GLN A 517 -17.85 -17.18 0.01
CA GLN A 517 -19.18 -17.25 -0.60
C GLN A 517 -19.23 -16.62 -2.01
N VAL A 518 -18.20 -16.91 -2.82
CA VAL A 518 -18.09 -16.47 -4.23
C VAL A 518 -18.03 -17.65 -5.19
N TRP A 519 -18.46 -17.42 -6.43
CA TRP A 519 -18.35 -18.40 -7.52
C TRP A 519 -17.00 -18.33 -8.20
N GLU A 520 -16.40 -19.48 -8.47
CA GLU A 520 -15.13 -19.61 -9.16
C GLU A 520 -15.19 -20.72 -10.20
N LEU A 521 -14.33 -20.62 -11.22
CA LEU A 521 -14.09 -21.75 -12.11
C LEU A 521 -13.49 -22.89 -11.28
N SER A 522 -14.02 -24.10 -11.46
CA SER A 522 -13.49 -25.30 -10.79
C SER A 522 -12.00 -25.54 -11.08
N HIS A 523 -11.54 -25.05 -12.24
CA HIS A 523 -10.15 -25.04 -12.63
C HIS A 523 -9.91 -24.01 -13.75
N ILE A 524 -8.71 -23.42 -13.82
CA ILE A 524 -8.32 -22.44 -14.86
C ILE A 524 -8.50 -22.96 -16.30
N SER A 525 -8.26 -24.26 -16.53
CA SER A 525 -8.43 -24.89 -17.84
C SER A 525 -9.87 -24.91 -18.35
N VAL A 526 -10.86 -24.69 -17.47
CA VAL A 526 -12.26 -24.56 -17.88
C VAL A 526 -12.45 -23.30 -18.73
N GLY A 527 -11.91 -22.17 -18.27
CA GLY A 527 -11.93 -20.91 -19.04
C GLY A 527 -11.22 -21.08 -20.39
N GLU A 528 -9.99 -21.62 -20.37
CA GLU A 528 -9.21 -21.91 -21.58
C GLU A 528 -9.95 -22.82 -22.58
N TYR A 529 -10.64 -23.84 -22.07
CA TYR A 529 -11.44 -24.75 -22.89
C TYR A 529 -12.61 -24.03 -23.59
N PHE A 530 -13.34 -23.20 -22.86
CA PHE A 530 -14.48 -22.48 -23.42
C PHE A 530 -14.06 -21.38 -24.39
N ASP A 531 -12.98 -20.65 -24.06
CA ASP A 531 -12.40 -19.62 -24.92
C ASP A 531 -11.85 -20.24 -26.22
N SER A 532 -11.22 -21.41 -26.16
CA SER A 532 -10.65 -22.05 -27.35
C SER A 532 -11.68 -22.77 -28.22
N LYS A 533 -12.71 -23.38 -27.62
CA LYS A 533 -13.58 -24.34 -28.33
C LYS A 533 -15.01 -23.88 -28.58
N HIS A 534 -15.58 -23.04 -27.72
CA HIS A 534 -17.02 -22.75 -27.77
C HIS A 534 -17.33 -21.32 -28.17
N TRP A 535 -16.72 -20.32 -27.55
CA TRP A 535 -17.15 -18.94 -27.76
C TRP A 535 -16.05 -17.89 -27.92
N GLY A 536 -14.76 -18.22 -27.77
CA GLY A 536 -13.69 -17.23 -27.95
C GLY A 536 -13.46 -16.36 -26.72
N VAL A 537 -12.25 -15.82 -26.57
CA VAL A 537 -11.82 -14.97 -25.43
C VAL A 537 -12.75 -13.75 -25.23
N GLN A 538 -13.39 -13.27 -26.30
CA GLN A 538 -14.19 -12.04 -26.29
C GLN A 538 -15.66 -12.25 -25.94
N ALA A 539 -16.20 -13.46 -26.08
CA ALA A 539 -17.65 -13.65 -25.94
C ALA A 539 -18.14 -13.54 -24.49
N ALA A 540 -17.26 -13.77 -23.51
CA ALA A 540 -17.56 -13.52 -22.11
C ALA A 540 -17.67 -12.01 -21.84
N ASP A 541 -16.66 -11.24 -22.25
CA ASP A 541 -16.65 -9.77 -22.15
C ASP A 541 -17.81 -9.13 -22.90
N LEU A 542 -18.16 -9.64 -24.09
CA LEU A 542 -19.34 -9.21 -24.87
C LEU A 542 -20.64 -9.38 -24.07
N LEU A 543 -20.86 -10.56 -23.49
CA LEU A 543 -22.09 -10.86 -22.75
C LEU A 543 -22.20 -9.98 -21.49
N VAL A 544 -21.11 -9.83 -20.76
CA VAL A 544 -21.10 -9.01 -19.53
C VAL A 544 -21.28 -7.54 -19.88
N ALA A 545 -20.62 -7.02 -20.91
CA ALA A 545 -20.83 -5.66 -21.39
C ALA A 545 -22.28 -5.39 -21.79
N GLN A 546 -22.90 -6.30 -22.57
CA GLN A 546 -24.31 -6.19 -22.94
C GLN A 546 -25.22 -6.22 -21.71
N ALA A 547 -25.04 -7.19 -20.81
CA ALA A 547 -25.88 -7.33 -19.62
C ALA A 547 -25.76 -6.13 -18.67
N SER A 548 -24.54 -5.64 -18.43
CA SER A 548 -24.30 -4.44 -17.64
C SER A 548 -24.93 -3.21 -18.29
N LEU A 549 -24.72 -2.97 -19.59
CA LEU A 549 -25.34 -1.83 -20.29
C LEU A 549 -26.87 -1.89 -20.26
N THR A 550 -27.47 -3.07 -20.48
CA THR A 550 -28.92 -3.24 -20.36
C THR A 550 -29.41 -2.87 -18.96
N LEU A 551 -28.75 -3.40 -17.91
CA LEU A 551 -29.09 -3.08 -16.52
C LEU A 551 -28.97 -1.57 -16.26
N LEU A 552 -27.87 -0.93 -16.67
CA LEU A 552 -27.67 0.50 -16.46
C LEU A 552 -28.70 1.36 -17.21
N ILE A 553 -29.04 0.99 -18.45
CA ILE A 553 -30.07 1.70 -19.23
C ILE A 553 -31.42 1.66 -18.52
N ASP A 554 -31.81 0.49 -18.01
CA ASP A 554 -33.11 0.30 -17.34
C ASP A 554 -33.14 0.97 -15.97
N THR A 555 -32.05 0.85 -15.20
CA THR A 555 -31.88 1.50 -13.90
C THR A 555 -31.97 3.02 -14.03
N TYR A 556 -31.12 3.63 -14.87
CA TYR A 556 -31.07 5.09 -15.02
C TYR A 556 -32.20 5.68 -15.87
N ALA A 557 -33.05 4.86 -16.50
CA ALA A 557 -34.31 5.34 -17.07
C ALA A 557 -35.28 5.81 -15.98
N THR A 558 -35.28 5.15 -14.81
CA THR A 558 -36.24 5.40 -13.72
C THR A 558 -35.67 6.20 -12.56
N VAL A 559 -34.36 6.08 -12.33
CA VAL A 559 -33.68 6.66 -11.16
C VAL A 559 -33.19 8.07 -11.45
N ASP A 560 -33.52 9.02 -10.59
CA ASP A 560 -33.03 10.41 -10.62
C ASP A 560 -32.46 10.74 -9.25
N ILE A 561 -31.14 10.93 -9.16
CA ILE A 561 -30.44 11.18 -7.90
C ILE A 561 -30.36 12.68 -7.63
N ARG A 562 -30.13 13.49 -8.67
CA ARG A 562 -29.88 14.92 -8.57
C ARG A 562 -31.12 15.70 -8.12
N THR A 563 -32.29 15.40 -8.69
CA THR A 563 -33.52 16.15 -8.39
C THR A 563 -33.95 16.02 -6.92
N PRO A 564 -33.92 14.81 -6.30
CA PRO A 564 -34.19 14.67 -4.86
C PRO A 564 -33.12 15.30 -3.95
N LEU A 565 -31.83 15.25 -4.32
CA LEU A 565 -30.73 15.86 -3.56
C LEU A 565 -30.82 17.39 -3.55
N GLU A 566 -31.07 18.00 -4.71
CA GLU A 566 -31.31 19.45 -4.83
C GLU A 566 -32.57 19.87 -4.05
N ALA A 567 -33.64 19.07 -4.10
CA ALA A 567 -34.86 19.31 -3.34
C ALA A 567 -34.67 19.18 -1.81
N ALA A 568 -33.70 18.36 -1.38
CA ALA A 568 -33.29 18.20 0.02
C ALA A 568 -32.30 19.29 0.49
N GLY A 569 -31.92 20.23 -0.38
CA GLY A 569 -31.08 21.38 -0.04
C GLY A 569 -29.57 21.18 -0.24
N TYR A 570 -29.14 20.05 -0.82
CA TYR A 570 -27.76 19.84 -1.22
C TYR A 570 -27.53 20.50 -2.59
N THR A 571 -26.84 21.64 -2.62
CA THR A 571 -26.50 22.35 -3.88
C THR A 571 -25.03 22.15 -4.24
N ASP A 572 -24.72 22.11 -5.54
CA ASP A 572 -23.38 21.90 -6.12
C ASP A 572 -22.27 22.77 -5.48
N SER A 573 -22.58 23.93 -4.91
CA SER A 573 -21.60 24.83 -4.29
C SER A 573 -20.97 24.33 -2.97
N GLU A 574 -21.49 23.26 -2.36
CA GLU A 574 -20.84 22.62 -1.19
C GLU A 574 -19.89 21.48 -1.59
N PHE A 575 -19.92 21.05 -2.86
CA PHE A 575 -19.05 19.99 -3.39
C PHE A 575 -17.82 20.53 -4.14
N ASP A 576 -17.80 21.83 -4.47
CA ASP A 576 -16.74 22.54 -5.22
C ASP A 576 -15.69 23.25 -4.33
N SER A 577 -15.46 22.82 -3.09
CA SER A 577 -14.32 23.38 -2.34
C SER A 577 -13.01 22.71 -2.79
N ASP A 578 -12.30 23.44 -3.66
CA ASP A 578 -10.89 23.28 -4.03
C ASP A 578 -9.96 23.21 -2.80
N ASP A 579 -9.88 22.04 -2.16
CA ASP A 579 -8.82 21.75 -1.18
C ASP A 579 -8.40 20.27 -1.25
N ASP A 580 -7.68 19.92 -2.32
CA ASP A 580 -6.99 18.64 -2.49
C ASP A 580 -5.75 18.50 -1.57
N SER A 581 -5.75 19.17 -0.42
CA SER A 581 -4.69 19.08 0.59
C SER A 581 -5.12 18.57 1.96
N GLU A 582 -6.39 18.22 2.20
CA GLU A 582 -6.79 17.80 3.55
C GLU A 582 -8.06 16.93 3.70
N PHE A 583 -8.32 15.89 2.88
CA PHE A 583 -9.37 14.90 3.23
C PHE A 583 -9.07 13.46 2.77
N THR A 584 -8.28 12.73 3.57
CA THR A 584 -8.37 11.26 3.66
C THR A 584 -8.26 10.82 5.14
N SER A 585 -9.27 11.17 5.93
CA SER A 585 -9.54 10.51 7.20
C SER A 585 -11.05 10.47 7.42
N TYR A 586 -11.55 9.36 7.97
CA TYR A 586 -12.96 8.92 8.06
C TYR A 586 -13.49 8.32 6.74
N GLY A 587 -13.89 7.05 6.63
CA GLY A 587 -14.00 5.98 7.61
C GLY A 587 -14.12 4.62 6.91
N ASN A 588 -13.84 3.57 7.67
CA ASN A 588 -14.49 2.27 7.56
C ASN A 588 -14.38 1.63 8.96
N SER A 589 -15.29 2.04 9.83
CA SER A 589 -15.55 1.34 11.08
C SER A 589 -16.20 0.00 10.73
N GLU A 590 -15.53 -1.07 11.16
CA GLU A 590 -16.00 -2.44 11.14
C GLU A 590 -17.38 -2.56 11.81
N LEU A 591 -18.28 -3.23 11.09
CA LEU A 591 -19.44 -3.91 11.64
C LEU A 591 -18.93 -5.10 12.45
N ASP A 592 -18.71 -4.92 13.76
CA ASP A 592 -18.56 -6.03 14.69
C ASP A 592 -19.93 -6.42 15.25
N SER A 593 -20.43 -7.56 14.78
CA SER A 593 -21.53 -8.28 15.39
C SER A 593 -21.01 -9.23 16.49
N ASN A 594 -21.68 -9.18 17.64
CA ASN A 594 -21.70 -10.11 18.78
C ASN A 594 -20.63 -9.92 19.87
N ASP A 595 -21.05 -9.34 20.99
CA ASP A 595 -21.03 -10.13 22.23
C ASP A 595 -22.12 -9.71 23.24
N HIS A 596 -22.77 -10.72 23.80
CA HIS A 596 -23.77 -10.62 24.86
C HIS A 596 -23.09 -10.37 26.21
N SER A 597 -23.52 -9.36 26.97
CA SER A 597 -23.90 -9.52 28.39
C SER A 597 -24.09 -8.17 29.11
N GLU A 598 -25.28 -8.02 29.68
CA GLU A 598 -25.59 -7.35 30.95
C GLU A 598 -25.12 -5.90 31.16
N LEU A 599 -26.00 -4.94 30.85
CA LEU A 599 -26.03 -3.65 31.54
C LEU A 599 -27.38 -3.47 32.25
N ASN A 600 -27.34 -3.64 33.58
CA ASN A 600 -28.29 -3.03 34.50
C ASN A 600 -28.24 -1.51 34.30
N TYR A 601 -29.32 -0.93 33.79
CA TYR A 601 -29.59 0.48 33.95
C TYR A 601 -30.56 0.67 35.12
N ASP A 602 -30.06 1.35 36.14
CA ASP A 602 -30.86 1.95 37.19
C ASP A 602 -31.91 2.86 36.55
N VAL A 603 -33.14 2.63 36.98
CA VAL A 603 -34.34 3.39 36.61
C VAL A 603 -34.28 4.75 37.31
N ASP A 604 -34.21 5.83 36.52
CA ASP A 604 -34.56 7.17 36.98
C ASP A 604 -35.93 7.53 36.35
N PRO A 605 -37.04 7.54 37.12
CA PRO A 605 -38.37 7.72 36.59
C PRO A 605 -38.80 9.16 36.83
N ASP A 606 -38.55 10.06 35.88
CA ASP A 606 -39.36 11.28 35.69
C ASP A 606 -38.81 12.10 34.51
N HIS A 607 -39.26 11.80 33.30
CA HIS A 607 -39.66 12.86 32.38
C HIS A 607 -40.61 12.33 31.30
N ASN A 608 -41.88 12.64 31.53
CA ASN A 608 -42.94 12.53 30.56
C ASN A 608 -42.84 13.74 29.61
N SER A 609 -42.29 13.55 28.41
CA SER A 609 -42.47 14.47 27.30
C SER A 609 -42.54 13.69 26.00
N SER A 610 -43.77 13.45 25.57
CA SER A 610 -44.24 13.34 24.19
C SER A 610 -43.15 13.14 23.13
N GLU A 611 -43.00 11.91 22.65
CA GLU A 611 -42.45 11.64 21.32
C GLU A 611 -43.26 12.46 20.29
N PRO A 612 -42.64 13.31 19.47
CA PRO A 612 -43.16 13.55 18.14
C PRO A 612 -42.82 12.30 17.31
N ASP A 613 -43.82 11.71 16.66
CA ASP A 613 -43.59 10.87 15.48
C ASP A 613 -42.71 11.68 14.52
N GLU A 614 -41.39 11.43 14.51
CA GLU A 614 -40.52 11.82 13.41
C GLU A 614 -40.89 10.92 12.23
N GLN A 615 -41.93 11.32 11.51
CA GLN A 615 -42.09 10.93 10.11
C GLN A 615 -40.84 11.42 9.40
N GLU A 616 -39.87 10.51 9.19
CA GLU A 616 -38.73 10.75 8.31
C GLU A 616 -39.24 11.40 7.03
N ASP A 617 -38.63 12.52 6.65
CA ASP A 617 -39.02 13.29 5.47
C ASP A 617 -39.13 12.33 4.26
N PRO A 618 -40.28 12.25 3.58
CA PRO A 618 -40.47 11.40 2.42
C PRO A 618 -39.40 11.58 1.34
N LEU A 619 -38.75 12.76 1.28
CA LEU A 619 -37.62 13.02 0.39
C LEU A 619 -36.35 12.29 0.83
N THR A 620 -36.02 12.30 2.12
CA THR A 620 -34.86 11.59 2.69
C THR A 620 -35.01 10.08 2.54
N GLN A 621 -36.20 9.54 2.80
CA GLN A 621 -36.46 8.11 2.60
C GLN A 621 -36.30 7.72 1.12
N ARG A 622 -36.78 8.57 0.20
CA ARG A 622 -36.63 8.34 -1.24
C ARG A 622 -35.17 8.39 -1.70
N VAL A 623 -34.34 9.27 -1.14
CA VAL A 623 -32.90 9.30 -1.39
C VAL A 623 -32.23 8.03 -0.85
N TYR A 624 -32.58 7.60 0.36
CA TYR A 624 -32.06 6.37 0.96
C TYR A 624 -32.43 5.12 0.13
N ASP A 625 -33.68 5.03 -0.34
CA ASP A 625 -34.14 3.93 -1.20
C ASP A 625 -33.36 3.89 -2.53
N ILE A 626 -33.09 5.06 -3.12
CA ILE A 626 -32.29 5.19 -4.35
C ILE A 626 -30.84 4.74 -4.11
N ILE A 627 -30.20 5.20 -3.04
CA ILE A 627 -28.82 4.79 -2.68
C ILE A 627 -28.77 3.29 -2.38
N THR A 628 -29.74 2.75 -1.66
CA THR A 628 -29.82 1.31 -1.33
C THR A 628 -29.95 0.46 -2.60
N MET A 629 -30.73 0.91 -3.57
CA MET A 629 -30.88 0.21 -4.85
C MET A 629 -29.60 0.31 -5.71
N LEU A 630 -28.90 1.45 -5.69
CA LEU A 630 -27.66 1.66 -6.45
C LEU A 630 -26.44 0.96 -5.84
N THR A 631 -26.50 0.64 -4.55
CA THR A 631 -25.48 -0.11 -3.80
C THR A 631 -25.67 -1.64 -3.87
N LEU A 632 -26.67 -2.14 -4.60
CA LEU A 632 -26.81 -3.56 -4.85
C LEU A 632 -25.54 -4.11 -5.55
N PRO A 633 -24.99 -5.27 -5.14
CA PRO A 633 -23.69 -5.74 -5.60
C PRO A 633 -23.53 -5.82 -7.13
N LEU A 634 -24.58 -6.27 -7.85
CA LEU A 634 -24.56 -6.36 -9.31
C LEU A 634 -24.62 -4.99 -9.99
N GLN A 635 -25.38 -4.06 -9.40
CA GLN A 635 -25.52 -2.69 -9.87
C GLN A 635 -24.20 -1.93 -9.67
N MET A 636 -23.57 -2.09 -8.50
CA MET A 636 -22.24 -1.58 -8.21
C MET A 636 -21.22 -2.14 -9.19
N TYR A 637 -21.17 -3.45 -9.39
CA TYR A 637 -20.27 -4.06 -10.36
C TYR A 637 -20.45 -3.46 -11.76
N SER A 638 -21.70 -3.40 -12.24
CA SER A 638 -22.02 -2.87 -13.57
C SER A 638 -21.65 -1.39 -13.70
N ASN A 639 -21.92 -0.59 -12.67
CA ASN A 639 -21.60 0.84 -12.64
C ASN A 639 -20.11 1.13 -12.81
N HIS A 640 -19.24 0.25 -12.33
CA HIS A 640 -17.78 0.46 -12.34
C HIS A 640 -17.10 -0.26 -13.52
N HIS A 641 -17.53 -1.47 -13.88
CA HIS A 641 -16.74 -2.34 -14.77
C HIS A 641 -17.23 -2.42 -16.22
N TRP A 642 -18.42 -1.89 -16.54
CA TRP A 642 -18.94 -1.94 -17.92
C TRP A 642 -17.97 -1.35 -18.98
N PRO A 643 -17.28 -0.19 -18.76
CA PRO A 643 -16.40 0.38 -19.78
C PRO A 643 -15.21 -0.54 -20.08
N MET A 644 -14.75 -1.27 -19.06
CA MET A 644 -13.60 -2.15 -19.14
C MET A 644 -13.91 -3.44 -19.89
N HIS A 645 -15.13 -3.96 -19.79
CA HIS A 645 -15.58 -5.09 -20.62
C HIS A 645 -15.74 -4.69 -22.08
N VAL A 646 -16.28 -3.50 -22.35
CA VAL A 646 -16.36 -2.96 -23.72
C VAL A 646 -14.97 -2.79 -24.33
N ARG A 647 -14.03 -2.22 -23.56
CA ARG A 647 -12.63 -2.05 -24.00
C ARG A 647 -11.94 -3.37 -24.32
N ARG A 648 -12.01 -4.37 -23.43
CA ARG A 648 -11.43 -5.71 -23.68
C ARG A 648 -12.04 -6.41 -24.89
N TYR A 649 -13.34 -6.23 -25.09
CA TYR A 649 -13.99 -6.71 -26.30
C TYR A 649 -13.39 -6.04 -27.54
N GLU A 650 -13.25 -4.71 -27.54
CA GLU A 650 -12.67 -3.94 -28.66
C GLU A 650 -11.22 -4.29 -28.97
N GLU A 651 -10.35 -4.40 -27.96
CA GLU A 651 -8.92 -4.75 -28.12
C GLU A 651 -8.73 -6.12 -28.78
N GLY A 652 -9.72 -7.01 -28.62
CA GLY A 652 -9.73 -8.31 -29.25
C GLY A 652 -10.14 -8.32 -30.74
N ILE A 653 -10.76 -7.25 -31.23
CA ILE A 653 -11.30 -7.21 -32.60
C ILE A 653 -10.14 -7.17 -33.60
N ARG A 654 -10.08 -8.17 -34.49
CA ARG A 654 -9.09 -8.18 -35.56
C ARG A 654 -9.47 -7.15 -36.64
N PRO A 655 -8.49 -6.48 -37.27
CA PRO A 655 -8.76 -5.56 -38.37
C PRO A 655 -9.57 -6.25 -39.49
N GLY A 656 -10.77 -5.72 -39.78
CA GLY A 656 -11.66 -6.25 -40.82
C GLY A 656 -12.71 -7.27 -40.37
N SER A 657 -12.81 -7.60 -39.08
CA SER A 657 -13.90 -8.41 -38.53
C SER A 657 -15.20 -7.62 -38.37
N GLU A 658 -16.35 -8.29 -38.51
CA GLU A 658 -17.66 -7.69 -38.18
C GLU A 658 -17.79 -7.47 -36.67
N VAL A 659 -18.29 -6.29 -36.28
CA VAL A 659 -18.54 -5.91 -34.88
C VAL A 659 -19.94 -6.35 -34.44
N ASP A 660 -20.14 -6.59 -33.15
CA ASP A 660 -21.43 -7.01 -32.62
C ASP A 660 -22.43 -5.85 -32.68
N ALA A 661 -23.51 -6.03 -33.46
CA ALA A 661 -24.49 -5.00 -33.72
C ALA A 661 -25.33 -4.64 -32.48
N GLU A 662 -25.60 -5.62 -31.61
CA GLU A 662 -26.40 -5.41 -30.40
C GLU A 662 -25.61 -4.61 -29.36
N LEU A 663 -24.34 -4.96 -29.11
CA LEU A 663 -23.48 -4.20 -28.21
C LEU A 663 -23.26 -2.78 -28.76
N SER A 664 -23.03 -2.62 -30.06
CA SER A 664 -22.95 -1.29 -30.69
C SER A 664 -24.24 -0.49 -30.45
N HIS A 665 -25.41 -1.11 -30.65
CA HIS A 665 -26.70 -0.46 -30.42
C HIS A 665 -26.93 -0.08 -28.96
N LEU A 666 -26.64 -0.97 -27.99
CA LEU A 666 -26.74 -0.70 -26.56
C LEU A 666 -25.80 0.42 -26.13
N LEU A 667 -24.55 0.40 -26.60
CA LEU A 667 -23.56 1.43 -26.31
C LEU A 667 -24.01 2.79 -26.85
N LYS A 668 -24.55 2.85 -28.07
CA LYS A 668 -25.12 4.09 -28.63
C LYS A 668 -26.34 4.57 -27.85
N ARG A 669 -27.24 3.66 -27.47
CA ARG A 669 -28.42 3.99 -26.66
C ARG A 669 -28.04 4.52 -25.28
N PHE A 670 -27.00 3.95 -24.67
CA PHE A 670 -26.49 4.40 -23.38
C PHE A 670 -25.75 5.72 -23.49
N LEU A 671 -24.82 5.89 -24.44
CA LEU A 671 -24.06 7.13 -24.60
C LEU A 671 -24.89 8.29 -25.15
N GLY A 672 -25.87 8.01 -26.01
CA GLY A 672 -26.64 9.04 -26.74
C GLY A 672 -25.97 9.37 -28.08
N SER A 673 -25.61 10.63 -28.28
CA SER A 673 -24.77 11.06 -29.40
C SER A 673 -23.47 11.68 -28.87
N PRO A 674 -22.38 11.74 -29.67
CA PRO A 674 -21.11 12.29 -29.21
C PRO A 674 -21.22 13.71 -28.60
N GLY A 675 -22.09 14.58 -29.14
CA GLY A 675 -22.27 15.96 -28.66
C GLY A 675 -23.54 16.25 -27.86
N ASP A 676 -24.41 15.27 -27.70
CA ASP A 676 -25.63 15.35 -26.87
C ASP A 676 -25.87 13.98 -26.26
N SER A 677 -25.34 13.79 -25.05
CA SER A 677 -25.36 12.51 -24.36
C SER A 677 -26.76 12.14 -23.87
N SER A 678 -26.99 10.84 -23.70
CA SER A 678 -28.27 10.35 -23.20
C SER A 678 -28.53 10.81 -21.76
N LEU A 679 -29.80 10.76 -21.34
CA LEU A 679 -30.17 10.99 -19.94
C LEU A 679 -29.57 9.92 -19.01
N GLN A 680 -29.50 8.66 -19.48
CA GLN A 680 -28.97 7.54 -18.73
C GLN A 680 -27.47 7.71 -18.45
N TYR A 681 -26.69 8.15 -19.45
CA TYR A 681 -25.26 8.42 -19.30
C TYR A 681 -25.00 9.54 -18.29
N ARG A 682 -25.77 10.63 -18.36
CA ARG A 682 -25.64 11.75 -17.41
C ARG A 682 -25.91 11.32 -15.97
N ARG A 683 -27.00 10.59 -15.75
CA ARG A 683 -27.37 10.06 -14.42
C ARG A 683 -26.36 9.05 -13.88
N TRP A 684 -25.75 8.25 -14.77
CA TRP A 684 -24.65 7.37 -14.40
C TRP A 684 -23.43 8.18 -13.95
N LEU A 685 -23.02 9.19 -14.72
CA LEU A 685 -21.84 10.00 -14.38
C LEU A 685 -22.05 10.78 -13.06
N ASP A 686 -23.23 11.37 -12.86
CA ASP A 686 -23.64 12.00 -11.60
C ASP A 686 -23.55 11.02 -10.41
N HIS A 687 -24.04 9.79 -10.58
CA HIS A 687 -23.98 8.76 -9.54
C HIS A 687 -22.54 8.44 -9.15
N ILE A 688 -21.66 8.23 -10.13
CA ILE A 688 -20.27 7.86 -9.83
C ILE A 688 -19.55 9.04 -9.16
N HIS A 689 -19.83 10.28 -9.58
CA HIS A 689 -19.30 11.49 -8.95
C HIS A 689 -19.69 11.57 -7.46
N ILE A 690 -20.97 11.37 -7.15
CA ILE A 690 -21.49 11.37 -5.76
C ILE A 690 -20.90 10.22 -4.93
N SER A 691 -20.72 9.04 -5.54
CA SER A 691 -20.23 7.87 -4.81
C SER A 691 -18.75 7.98 -4.40
N GLY A 692 -17.95 8.80 -5.09
CA GLY A 692 -16.50 8.89 -4.90
C GLY A 692 -15.73 7.60 -5.19
N GLN A 693 -16.41 6.55 -5.68
CA GLN A 693 -15.83 5.24 -5.94
C GLN A 693 -15.62 5.10 -7.45
N TRP A 694 -14.36 5.21 -7.88
CA TRP A 694 -13.93 4.85 -9.24
C TRP A 694 -13.11 3.56 -9.17
N PRO A 695 -13.29 2.60 -10.12
CA PRO A 695 -12.47 1.40 -10.11
C PRO A 695 -11.00 1.77 -10.33
N ARG A 696 -10.17 1.52 -9.32
CA ARG A 696 -8.70 1.60 -9.45
C ARG A 696 -8.26 0.51 -10.39
N THR A 697 -7.99 0.85 -11.65
CA THR A 697 -7.45 -0.09 -12.63
C THR A 697 -6.04 0.35 -13.05
N PRO A 698 -5.05 -0.57 -13.09
CA PRO A 698 -3.69 -0.25 -13.53
C PRO A 698 -3.60 0.17 -15.01
N SER A 699 -4.62 -0.15 -15.81
CA SER A 699 -4.64 0.05 -17.26
C SER A 699 -4.95 1.47 -17.71
N LEU A 700 -5.56 2.29 -16.85
CA LEU A 700 -5.84 3.71 -17.14
C LEU A 700 -4.79 4.58 -16.46
N ARG A 701 -4.09 5.41 -17.24
CA ARG A 701 -2.99 6.27 -16.74
C ARG A 701 -3.49 7.38 -15.81
N THR A 702 -4.75 7.80 -15.96
CA THR A 702 -5.40 8.82 -15.12
C THR A 702 -6.76 8.33 -14.62
N ASN A 703 -6.97 8.41 -13.30
CA ASN A 703 -8.16 7.89 -12.60
C ASN A 703 -9.15 8.98 -12.16
N SER A 704 -9.10 10.17 -12.78
CA SER A 704 -10.02 11.25 -12.39
C SER A 704 -11.29 11.22 -13.23
N ILE A 705 -12.42 10.96 -12.58
CA ILE A 705 -13.75 11.06 -13.17
C ILE A 705 -14.10 12.50 -13.58
N GLN A 706 -13.47 13.49 -12.94
CA GLN A 706 -13.66 14.92 -13.26
C GLN A 706 -13.23 15.25 -14.70
N ASN A 707 -12.47 14.37 -15.35
CA ASN A 707 -12.07 14.51 -16.74
C ASN A 707 -13.19 14.19 -17.75
N LEU A 708 -14.38 13.78 -17.31
CA LEU A 708 -15.51 13.42 -18.16
C LEU A 708 -16.63 14.48 -18.20
N GLU A 709 -16.49 15.57 -17.45
CA GLU A 709 -17.42 16.70 -17.48
C GLU A 709 -17.15 17.63 -18.67
N PRO A 710 -18.16 18.29 -19.27
CA PRO A 710 -19.57 18.23 -18.92
C PRO A 710 -20.22 16.89 -19.31
N THR A 711 -21.12 16.39 -18.44
CA THR A 711 -21.87 15.14 -18.66
C THR A 711 -22.65 15.09 -19.98
N THR A 712 -22.89 16.23 -20.63
CA THR A 712 -23.56 16.36 -21.92
C THR A 712 -22.74 15.87 -23.11
N ASN A 713 -21.42 15.68 -22.96
CA ASN A 713 -20.52 15.28 -24.03
C ASN A 713 -19.99 13.85 -23.82
N ALA A 714 -20.59 12.89 -24.52
CA ALA A 714 -20.19 11.49 -24.44
C ALA A 714 -18.86 11.20 -25.16
N LEU A 715 -18.37 12.11 -26.01
CA LEU A 715 -17.10 11.94 -26.73
C LEU A 715 -15.92 11.78 -25.78
N PHE A 716 -15.95 12.44 -24.62
CA PHE A 716 -14.90 12.36 -23.61
C PHE A 716 -14.73 10.93 -23.07
N SER A 717 -15.85 10.27 -22.74
CA SER A 717 -15.84 8.85 -22.36
C SER A 717 -15.37 7.94 -23.50
N MET A 718 -15.85 8.20 -24.72
CA MET A 718 -15.39 7.43 -25.88
C MET A 718 -13.86 7.50 -26.05
N CYS A 719 -13.30 8.68 -25.84
CA CYS A 719 -11.86 8.92 -25.94
C CYS A 719 -11.09 8.28 -24.76
N GLN A 720 -11.52 8.49 -23.53
CA GLN A 720 -10.83 7.97 -22.35
C GLN A 720 -10.83 6.43 -22.28
N PHE A 721 -11.93 5.79 -22.66
CA PHE A 721 -12.04 4.33 -22.62
C PHE A 721 -11.65 3.63 -23.92
N GLY A 722 -11.49 4.37 -25.02
CA GLY A 722 -11.02 3.84 -26.29
C GLY A 722 -12.09 3.15 -27.14
N PHE A 723 -13.32 3.66 -27.15
CA PHE A 723 -14.42 3.10 -27.95
C PHE A 723 -14.33 3.54 -29.42
N TYR A 724 -13.75 2.69 -30.27
CA TYR A 724 -13.54 2.99 -31.69
C TYR A 724 -14.31 2.05 -32.61
N HIS A 725 -14.06 0.74 -32.51
CA HIS A 725 -14.56 -0.25 -33.46
C HIS A 725 -16.09 -0.39 -33.40
N LEU A 726 -16.69 -0.38 -32.21
CA LEU A 726 -18.14 -0.47 -32.04
C LEU A 726 -18.88 0.79 -32.52
N LEU A 727 -18.19 1.93 -32.60
CA LEU A 727 -18.72 3.25 -32.94
C LEU A 727 -18.12 3.80 -34.24
N VAL A 728 -17.63 2.93 -35.14
CA VAL A 728 -16.95 3.30 -36.38
C VAL A 728 -17.78 4.28 -37.23
N ASP A 729 -19.09 4.11 -37.28
CA ASP A 729 -20.01 5.00 -38.00
C ASP A 729 -19.92 6.44 -37.47
N TRP A 730 -19.90 6.62 -36.15
CA TRP A 730 -19.72 7.95 -35.55
C TRP A 730 -18.38 8.58 -35.92
N TRP A 731 -17.31 7.79 -36.01
CA TRP A 731 -15.98 8.26 -36.44
C TRP A 731 -15.85 8.54 -37.96
N THR A 732 -16.79 8.06 -38.77
CA THR A 732 -16.80 8.24 -40.24
C THR A 732 -17.73 9.35 -40.71
N GLU A 733 -18.88 9.53 -40.05
CA GLU A 733 -19.96 10.45 -40.43
C GLU A 733 -19.77 11.89 -39.95
N ASP A 734 -18.61 12.23 -39.37
CA ASP A 734 -18.29 13.57 -38.86
C ASP A 734 -19.20 14.06 -37.71
N SER A 735 -20.00 13.16 -37.10
CA SER A 735 -20.96 13.49 -36.05
C SER A 735 -20.31 13.98 -34.75
N PHE A 736 -19.03 13.68 -34.52
CA PHE A 736 -18.27 14.15 -33.38
C PHE A 736 -17.63 15.54 -33.57
N ASN A 737 -17.65 16.13 -34.78
CA ASN A 737 -16.86 17.33 -35.08
C ASN A 737 -17.24 18.56 -34.24
N ASP A 738 -18.52 18.73 -33.92
CA ASP A 738 -18.95 19.83 -33.04
C ASP A 738 -18.64 19.52 -31.57
N ALA A 739 -18.80 18.27 -31.15
CA ALA A 739 -18.45 17.80 -29.80
C ALA A 739 -16.94 17.93 -29.52
N ALA A 740 -16.10 17.61 -30.50
CA ALA A 740 -14.65 17.69 -30.42
C ALA A 740 -14.11 19.14 -30.33
N LYS A 741 -14.94 20.16 -30.59
CA LYS A 741 -14.57 21.57 -30.38
C LYS A 741 -14.68 22.02 -28.92
N THR A 742 -15.35 21.24 -28.08
CA THR A 742 -15.53 21.55 -26.66
C THR A 742 -14.42 20.91 -25.83
N CYS A 743 -14.17 21.47 -24.65
CA CYS A 743 -13.24 20.92 -23.66
C CYS A 743 -14.02 20.49 -22.42
N THR A 744 -13.36 19.68 -21.59
CA THR A 744 -13.88 19.32 -20.28
C THR A 744 -13.84 20.52 -19.34
N ASP A 745 -14.51 20.43 -18.20
CA ASP A 745 -14.47 21.49 -17.18
C ASP A 745 -13.04 21.72 -16.65
N ASN A 746 -12.26 20.63 -16.55
CA ASN A 746 -10.81 20.67 -16.25
C ASN A 746 -9.92 21.10 -17.45
N GLY A 747 -10.50 21.50 -18.58
CA GLY A 747 -9.77 22.01 -19.75
C GLY A 747 -9.17 20.94 -20.68
N TYR A 748 -9.47 19.65 -20.50
CA TYR A 748 -9.01 18.59 -21.41
C TYR A 748 -9.82 18.56 -22.70
N THR A 749 -9.18 18.21 -23.82
CA THR A 749 -9.88 18.01 -25.10
C THR A 749 -10.15 16.54 -25.33
N ALA A 750 -11.05 16.22 -26.27
CA ALA A 750 -11.29 14.84 -26.70
C ALA A 750 -9.99 14.15 -27.16
N LEU A 751 -9.11 14.88 -27.84
CA LEU A 751 -7.79 14.36 -28.23
C LEU A 751 -6.92 14.04 -27.01
N ALA A 752 -6.85 14.93 -26.03
CA ALA A 752 -6.08 14.71 -24.81
C ALA A 752 -6.56 13.45 -24.06
N LEU A 753 -7.88 13.26 -23.97
CA LEU A 753 -8.48 12.08 -23.36
C LEU A 753 -8.19 10.79 -24.14
N ALA A 754 -8.21 10.85 -25.48
CA ALA A 754 -7.90 9.70 -26.34
C ALA A 754 -6.46 9.24 -26.17
N VAL A 755 -5.56 10.19 -26.00
CA VAL A 755 -4.13 9.94 -25.74
C VAL A 755 -3.92 9.37 -24.34
N MET A 756 -4.55 9.95 -23.30
CA MET A 756 -4.48 9.43 -21.94
C MET A 756 -5.07 8.01 -21.81
N GLY A 757 -6.14 7.73 -22.58
CA GLY A 757 -6.78 6.41 -22.65
C GLY A 757 -5.97 5.34 -23.40
N GLY A 758 -4.96 5.75 -24.17
CA GLY A 758 -4.14 4.85 -25.00
C GLY A 758 -4.81 4.41 -26.30
N ALA A 759 -5.83 5.14 -26.78
CA ALA A 759 -6.65 4.74 -27.91
C ALA A 759 -6.09 5.22 -29.25
N GLN A 760 -5.09 4.49 -29.79
CA GLN A 760 -4.41 4.82 -31.05
C GLN A 760 -5.34 5.18 -32.22
N PRO A 761 -6.35 4.36 -32.56
CA PRO A 761 -7.23 4.66 -33.70
C PRO A 761 -8.03 5.95 -33.54
N ILE A 762 -8.36 6.33 -32.30
CA ILE A 762 -9.14 7.53 -32.00
C ILE A 762 -8.30 8.77 -32.21
N TRP A 763 -7.11 8.84 -31.60
CA TRP A 763 -6.30 10.06 -31.71
C TRP A 763 -5.72 10.22 -33.12
N GLU A 764 -5.41 9.14 -33.86
CA GLU A 764 -5.07 9.21 -35.29
C GLU A 764 -6.23 9.76 -36.13
N ARG A 765 -7.47 9.37 -35.81
CA ARG A 765 -8.64 9.83 -36.54
C ARG A 765 -8.95 11.31 -36.26
N LEU A 766 -8.82 11.70 -35.00
CA LEU A 766 -8.97 13.08 -34.57
C LEU A 766 -7.89 13.97 -35.22
N THR A 767 -6.65 13.50 -35.38
CA THR A 767 -5.58 14.28 -36.02
C THR A 767 -5.72 14.39 -37.54
N GLN A 768 -6.25 13.37 -38.23
CA GLN A 768 -6.41 13.37 -39.70
C GLN A 768 -7.45 14.38 -40.25
N ARG A 769 -8.43 14.82 -39.45
CA ARG A 769 -9.53 15.72 -39.90
C ARG A 769 -9.49 17.12 -39.33
N VAL A 770 -8.55 17.40 -38.43
CA VAL A 770 -8.26 18.75 -37.97
C VAL A 770 -7.52 19.48 -39.10
N ASP A 771 -8.22 20.34 -39.84
CA ASP A 771 -7.64 21.15 -40.92
C ASP A 771 -6.57 22.07 -40.33
N VAL A 772 -5.30 21.68 -40.49
CA VAL A 772 -4.12 22.39 -39.97
C VAL A 772 -4.08 23.87 -40.39
N ASN A 773 -4.93 24.30 -41.34
CA ASN A 773 -5.02 25.67 -41.86
C ASN A 773 -6.38 26.40 -41.67
N SER A 774 -7.38 25.83 -40.99
CA SER A 774 -8.67 26.52 -40.78
C SER A 774 -8.65 27.44 -39.53
N PRO A 775 -9.17 28.68 -39.58
CA PRO A 775 -9.26 29.60 -38.44
C PRO A 775 -10.06 29.09 -37.22
N TRP A 776 -10.82 28.00 -37.37
CA TRP A 776 -11.49 27.32 -36.25
C TRP A 776 -10.61 26.24 -35.60
N THR A 777 -9.61 25.74 -36.34
CA THR A 777 -8.55 24.84 -35.89
C THR A 777 -7.50 25.55 -35.03
N MET A 778 -7.43 26.88 -35.13
CA MET A 778 -6.62 27.77 -34.28
C MET A 778 -6.97 27.70 -32.78
N LEU A 779 -8.09 27.07 -32.37
CA LEU A 779 -8.46 26.94 -30.95
C LEU A 779 -7.79 25.76 -30.24
N HIS A 780 -7.49 24.66 -30.94
CA HIS A 780 -6.70 23.56 -30.34
C HIS A 780 -5.21 23.94 -30.20
N MET A 781 -4.72 24.84 -31.08
CA MET A 781 -3.45 25.59 -30.94
C MET A 781 -3.49 26.69 -29.87
N ALA A 782 -4.63 26.78 -29.19
CA ALA A 782 -4.90 27.56 -28.00
C ALA A 782 -3.97 27.17 -26.87
N ALA A 783 -4.49 26.89 -25.70
CA ALA A 783 -4.97 28.09 -25.04
C ALA A 783 -3.91 29.02 -24.39
N ALA A 784 -2.81 29.34 -25.07
CA ALA A 784 -2.43 30.69 -25.47
C ALA A 784 -1.05 30.76 -26.16
N GLY A 785 -0.88 30.13 -27.32
CA GLY A 785 0.13 30.57 -28.28
C GLY A 785 0.82 29.49 -29.08
N ALA A 786 0.39 29.31 -30.33
CA ALA A 786 1.29 29.32 -31.48
C ALA A 786 1.69 27.90 -32.03
N ARG A 787 2.28 27.75 -33.25
CA ARG A 787 2.80 26.51 -33.96
C ARG A 787 3.11 25.30 -33.03
N VAL A 788 3.22 24.06 -33.55
CA VAL A 788 3.73 22.89 -32.77
C VAL A 788 4.94 23.26 -31.90
N ASP A 789 5.77 24.20 -32.39
CA ASP A 789 6.91 24.80 -31.71
C ASP A 789 6.75 26.22 -31.11
N GLU A 790 5.56 26.77 -31.00
CA GLU A 790 5.36 28.15 -30.58
C GLU A 790 4.47 28.10 -29.31
N LEU A 791 4.63 29.15 -28.50
CA LEU A 791 4.58 29.12 -27.04
C LEU A 791 3.18 29.26 -26.39
N VAL A 792 2.54 28.14 -26.04
CA VAL A 792 1.17 28.10 -25.53
C VAL A 792 1.15 28.41 -24.04
N GLY A 793 0.61 29.56 -23.63
CA GLY A 793 0.40 29.88 -22.21
C GLY A 793 -0.38 28.80 -21.46
N GLY A 794 0.09 28.45 -20.25
CA GLY A 794 -0.45 27.40 -19.38
C GLY A 794 0.67 26.50 -18.82
N LYS A 795 0.35 25.65 -17.83
CA LYS A 795 1.30 24.76 -17.10
C LYS A 795 2.32 24.04 -17.99
N TYR A 796 1.91 23.56 -19.17
CA TYR A 796 2.76 22.74 -20.03
C TYR A 796 3.56 23.52 -21.08
N GLY A 797 3.11 24.70 -21.53
CA GLY A 797 3.86 25.51 -22.50
C GLY A 797 3.81 25.05 -23.97
N ASN A 798 3.81 23.75 -24.26
CA ASN A 798 3.62 23.19 -25.60
C ASN A 798 3.08 21.73 -25.55
N ALA A 799 2.71 21.20 -26.72
CA ALA A 799 2.13 19.86 -26.85
C ALA A 799 3.09 18.73 -26.50
N LEU A 800 4.38 18.88 -26.81
CA LEU A 800 5.39 17.86 -26.53
C LEU A 800 5.62 17.72 -25.03
N VAL A 801 5.72 18.83 -24.29
CA VAL A 801 5.80 18.82 -22.81
C VAL A 801 4.58 18.14 -22.21
N ALA A 802 3.35 18.46 -22.66
CA ALA A 802 2.15 17.79 -22.17
C ALA A 802 2.18 16.28 -22.43
N GLY A 803 2.60 15.87 -23.63
CA GLY A 803 2.75 14.46 -24.00
C GLY A 803 3.77 13.72 -23.13
N THR A 804 4.89 14.36 -22.79
CA THR A 804 5.92 13.74 -21.95
C THR A 804 5.47 13.46 -20.52
N VAL A 805 4.44 14.16 -20.03
CA VAL A 805 3.94 14.00 -18.66
C VAL A 805 2.99 12.81 -18.56
N GLU A 806 1.93 12.77 -19.38
CA GLU A 806 0.83 11.80 -19.23
C GLU A 806 0.69 10.79 -20.39
N ALA A 807 1.17 11.13 -21.60
CA ALA A 807 0.84 10.38 -22.81
C ALA A 807 1.68 9.12 -23.05
N PRO A 808 1.18 8.08 -23.75
CA PRO A 808 1.96 6.92 -24.19
C PRO A 808 3.23 7.31 -24.97
N LEU A 809 4.26 6.46 -24.87
CA LEU A 809 5.54 6.67 -25.55
C LEU A 809 5.32 6.81 -27.06
N GLU A 810 4.42 6.00 -27.62
CA GLU A 810 4.03 5.99 -29.01
C GLU A 810 3.49 7.34 -29.48
N PHE A 811 2.77 8.06 -28.60
CA PHE A 811 2.29 9.41 -28.91
C PHE A 811 3.42 10.44 -28.88
N VAL A 812 4.36 10.32 -27.93
CA VAL A 812 5.56 11.17 -27.91
C VAL A 812 6.42 10.91 -29.15
N GLN A 813 6.55 9.65 -29.56
CA GLN A 813 7.22 9.25 -30.81
C GLN A 813 6.56 9.89 -32.01
N TRP A 814 5.23 9.73 -32.13
CA TRP A 814 4.45 10.33 -33.19
C TRP A 814 4.59 11.86 -33.24
N LEU A 815 4.57 12.54 -32.09
CA LEU A 815 4.77 14.00 -32.03
C LEU A 815 6.14 14.42 -32.60
N VAL A 816 7.20 13.69 -32.28
CA VAL A 816 8.56 14.02 -32.73
C VAL A 816 8.76 13.63 -34.20
N GLU A 817 8.28 12.45 -34.62
CA GLU A 817 8.54 11.89 -35.95
C GLU A 817 7.59 12.45 -37.02
N GLU A 818 6.28 12.37 -36.77
CA GLU A 818 5.23 12.66 -37.74
C GLU A 818 4.73 14.11 -37.63
N ALA A 819 4.56 14.62 -36.40
CA ALA A 819 4.16 16.01 -36.18
C ALA A 819 5.35 16.99 -36.18
N HIS A 820 6.58 16.48 -36.34
CA HIS A 820 7.84 17.23 -36.39
C HIS A 820 8.04 18.21 -35.22
N ALA A 821 7.55 17.86 -34.02
CA ALA A 821 7.72 18.66 -32.82
C ALA A 821 9.19 18.72 -32.40
N SER A 822 9.72 19.93 -32.21
CA SER A 822 11.09 20.11 -31.77
C SER A 822 11.25 19.71 -30.29
N SER A 823 12.01 18.65 -30.05
CA SER A 823 12.33 18.20 -28.69
C SER A 823 13.25 19.16 -27.92
N ASN A 824 13.91 20.08 -28.64
CA ASN A 824 14.80 21.10 -28.10
C ASN A 824 14.11 22.45 -27.83
N LEU A 825 12.82 22.55 -28.09
CA LEU A 825 12.10 23.78 -27.82
C LEU A 825 11.96 24.01 -26.32
N LEU A 826 12.34 25.21 -25.88
CA LEU A 826 12.27 25.64 -24.49
C LEU A 826 11.11 26.62 -24.29
N PRO A 827 9.94 26.17 -23.84
CA PRO A 827 8.81 27.06 -23.62
C PRO A 827 9.07 28.08 -22.49
N GLU A 828 8.99 29.37 -22.81
CA GLU A 828 9.20 30.50 -21.88
C GLU A 828 8.20 30.60 -20.71
N ARG A 829 7.05 29.90 -20.77
CA ARG A 829 5.97 29.95 -19.75
C ARG A 829 5.50 28.59 -19.23
N SER A 830 6.32 27.55 -19.39
CA SER A 830 6.02 26.21 -18.87
C SER A 830 6.52 26.05 -17.43
N ASP A 831 5.76 25.36 -16.59
CA ASP A 831 6.18 24.96 -15.24
C ASP A 831 7.33 23.93 -15.27
N TYR A 832 7.48 23.22 -16.41
CA TYR A 832 8.52 22.21 -16.60
C TYR A 832 9.74 22.70 -17.40
N GLY A 833 9.57 23.75 -18.20
CA GLY A 833 10.63 24.40 -18.98
C GLY A 833 11.15 23.64 -20.21
N SER A 834 11.07 22.30 -20.26
CA SER A 834 11.39 21.49 -21.45
C SER A 834 10.72 20.11 -21.44
N PRO A 835 10.56 19.44 -22.60
CA PRO A 835 10.05 18.07 -22.64
C PRO A 835 10.91 17.07 -21.87
N LEU A 836 12.24 17.20 -21.95
CA LEU A 836 13.16 16.31 -21.26
C LEU A 836 13.09 16.49 -19.74
N ALA A 837 12.97 17.73 -19.26
CA ALA A 837 12.80 17.99 -17.82
C ALA A 837 11.43 17.53 -17.31
N ALA A 838 10.37 17.65 -18.10
CA ALA A 838 9.05 17.12 -17.75
C ALA A 838 9.06 15.58 -17.62
N ALA A 839 9.64 14.88 -18.59
CA ALA A 839 9.79 13.43 -18.55
C ALA A 839 10.66 12.98 -17.35
N ALA A 840 11.76 13.70 -17.09
CA ALA A 840 12.66 13.44 -15.97
C ALA A 840 11.96 13.60 -14.62
N LEU A 841 11.21 14.70 -14.43
CA LEU A 841 10.45 14.96 -13.21
C LEU A 841 9.34 13.93 -12.96
N LYS A 842 8.71 13.42 -14.03
CA LYS A 842 7.68 12.38 -13.94
C LYS A 842 8.25 10.97 -13.83
N GLY A 843 9.58 10.81 -13.78
CA GLY A 843 10.22 9.50 -13.66
C GLY A 843 10.08 8.60 -14.90
N ARG A 844 9.69 9.17 -16.05
CA ARG A 844 9.35 8.41 -17.26
C ARG A 844 10.59 8.08 -18.08
N LEU A 845 11.33 7.08 -17.63
CA LEU A 845 12.63 6.72 -18.20
C LEU A 845 12.55 6.29 -19.67
N ASP A 846 11.44 5.66 -20.08
CA ASP A 846 11.13 5.30 -21.47
C ASP A 846 11.12 6.52 -22.40
N VAL A 847 10.43 7.58 -21.97
CA VAL A 847 10.34 8.86 -22.68
C VAL A 847 11.66 9.63 -22.63
N VAL A 848 12.33 9.65 -21.47
CA VAL A 848 13.68 10.26 -21.34
C VAL A 848 14.65 9.61 -22.33
N ARG A 849 14.69 8.27 -22.38
CA ARG A 849 15.55 7.53 -23.33
C ARG A 849 15.26 7.91 -24.76
N TYR A 850 13.98 7.90 -25.15
CA TYR A 850 13.57 8.25 -26.50
C TYR A 850 13.92 9.70 -26.87
N LEU A 851 13.62 10.68 -26.02
CA LEU A 851 13.91 12.10 -26.30
C LEU A 851 15.41 12.35 -26.46
N VAL A 852 16.26 11.70 -25.65
CA VAL A 852 17.72 11.82 -25.79
C VAL A 852 18.19 11.16 -27.10
N GLN A 853 17.64 9.99 -27.46
CA GLN A 853 17.92 9.34 -28.75
C GLN A 853 17.46 10.17 -29.95
N ALA A 854 16.36 10.91 -29.81
CA ALA A 854 15.85 11.85 -30.79
C ALA A 854 16.68 13.14 -30.91
N GLY A 855 17.77 13.28 -30.13
CA GLY A 855 18.71 14.41 -30.23
C GLY A 855 18.35 15.61 -29.35
N THR A 856 17.59 15.40 -28.27
CA THR A 856 17.36 16.46 -27.28
C THR A 856 18.64 16.83 -26.54
N GLU A 857 18.92 18.12 -26.42
CA GLU A 857 20.06 18.71 -25.73
C GLU A 857 19.96 18.45 -24.23
N VAL A 858 20.81 17.54 -23.73
CA VAL A 858 20.79 17.06 -22.36
C VAL A 858 21.18 18.18 -21.36
N ASN A 859 22.07 19.08 -21.76
CA ASN A 859 22.59 20.17 -20.91
C ASN A 859 21.88 21.51 -21.16
N ALA A 860 20.65 21.48 -21.69
CA ALA A 860 19.87 22.69 -21.90
C ALA A 860 19.61 23.42 -20.57
N VAL A 861 20.06 24.67 -20.48
CA VAL A 861 19.79 25.55 -19.32
C VAL A 861 18.42 26.19 -19.51
N LEU A 862 17.47 25.80 -18.67
CA LEU A 862 16.06 26.19 -18.73
C LEU A 862 15.84 27.47 -17.93
N ARG A 863 15.30 28.51 -18.55
CA ARG A 863 14.96 29.76 -17.84
C ARG A 863 13.53 29.79 -17.29
N ALA A 864 12.70 28.90 -17.80
CA ALA A 864 11.35 28.64 -17.35
C ALA A 864 11.30 27.29 -16.63
N GLY A 865 10.29 27.11 -15.81
CA GLY A 865 10.18 25.98 -14.88
C GLY A 865 11.11 26.10 -13.67
N GLU A 866 10.83 25.29 -12.65
CA GLU A 866 11.44 25.43 -11.32
C GLU A 866 12.87 24.89 -11.24
N TYR A 867 13.25 23.96 -12.13
CA TYR A 867 14.44 23.12 -11.97
C TYR A 867 15.68 23.61 -12.72
N GLY A 868 15.53 24.37 -13.79
CA GLY A 868 16.66 24.92 -14.57
C GLY A 868 17.40 23.94 -15.49
N SER A 869 17.21 22.61 -15.37
CA SER A 869 17.72 21.59 -16.31
C SER A 869 16.96 20.28 -16.18
N ALA A 870 17.13 19.35 -17.13
CA ALA A 870 16.57 18.00 -17.00
C ALA A 870 17.24 17.17 -15.90
N LEU A 871 18.57 17.33 -15.71
CA LEU A 871 19.31 16.61 -14.66
C LEU A 871 18.86 17.03 -13.26
N SER A 872 18.63 18.32 -13.03
CA SER A 872 18.10 18.80 -11.75
C SER A 872 16.65 18.41 -11.51
N ALA A 873 15.82 18.37 -12.56
CA ALA A 873 14.45 17.86 -12.45
C ALA A 873 14.44 16.37 -12.07
N ALA A 874 15.33 15.55 -12.64
CA ALA A 874 15.51 14.16 -12.21
C ALA A 874 16.03 14.07 -10.77
N ALA A 875 16.98 14.93 -10.40
CA ALA A 875 17.66 14.94 -9.11
C ALA A 875 16.71 15.20 -7.92
N ASP A 876 15.60 15.91 -8.14
CA ASP A 876 14.55 16.21 -7.17
C ASP A 876 13.62 15.01 -6.87
N THR A 877 13.59 14.01 -7.75
CA THR A 877 12.72 12.82 -7.65
C THR A 877 13.43 11.64 -6.97
N ASP A 878 12.75 10.52 -6.72
CA ASP A 878 13.42 9.26 -6.31
C ASP A 878 13.97 8.45 -7.51
N ASN A 879 14.03 9.01 -8.71
CA ASN A 879 14.43 8.31 -9.93
C ASN A 879 15.97 8.28 -10.15
N VAL A 880 16.65 7.44 -9.37
CA VAL A 880 18.11 7.22 -9.46
C VAL A 880 18.54 6.75 -10.86
N GLU A 881 17.75 5.88 -11.51
CA GLU A 881 18.08 5.37 -12.85
C GLU A 881 17.99 6.48 -13.91
N GLY A 882 17.03 7.40 -13.79
CA GLY A 882 16.93 8.58 -14.64
C GLY A 882 18.13 9.53 -14.50
N VAL A 883 18.58 9.77 -13.27
CA VAL A 883 19.82 10.54 -13.01
C VAL A 883 21.03 9.86 -13.63
N ARG A 884 21.20 8.55 -13.38
CA ARG A 884 22.30 7.77 -13.96
C ARG A 884 22.30 7.80 -15.48
N TYR A 885 21.15 7.57 -16.11
CA TYR A 885 21.04 7.59 -17.57
C TYR A 885 21.38 8.96 -18.14
N LEU A 886 20.86 10.06 -17.59
CA LEU A 886 21.19 11.40 -18.07
C LEU A 886 22.70 11.69 -17.96
N ILE A 887 23.35 11.28 -16.86
CA ILE A 887 24.80 11.39 -16.68
C ILE A 887 25.56 10.56 -17.73
N GLU A 888 25.15 9.31 -17.98
CA GLU A 888 25.73 8.46 -19.02
C GLU A 888 25.60 9.06 -20.43
N GLN A 889 24.52 9.81 -20.68
CA GLN A 889 24.29 10.55 -21.92
C GLN A 889 24.99 11.93 -21.94
N GLY A 890 25.83 12.24 -20.95
CA GLY A 890 26.69 13.42 -20.92
C GLY A 890 26.13 14.63 -20.16
N ALA A 891 25.13 14.45 -19.29
CA ALA A 891 24.66 15.53 -18.42
C ALA A 891 25.77 16.02 -17.48
N GLU A 892 25.96 17.33 -17.37
CA GLU A 892 27.01 17.97 -16.59
C GLU A 892 26.58 18.15 -15.12
N PRO A 893 27.15 17.41 -14.14
CA PRO A 893 26.70 17.46 -12.74
C PRO A 893 26.97 18.80 -12.04
N ASN A 894 27.90 19.60 -12.59
CA ASN A 894 28.32 20.90 -12.06
C ASN A 894 27.74 22.08 -12.83
N LEU A 895 26.76 21.85 -13.70
CA LEU A 895 26.09 22.91 -14.44
C LEU A 895 25.41 23.88 -13.46
N LEU A 896 25.72 25.17 -13.60
CA LEU A 896 25.10 26.21 -12.78
C LEU A 896 23.76 26.60 -13.39
N LEU A 897 22.70 26.47 -12.60
CA LEU A 897 21.32 26.59 -13.06
C LEU A 897 20.66 27.87 -12.52
N PRO A 898 19.70 28.45 -13.27
CA PRO A 898 18.71 29.35 -12.69
C PRO A 898 17.73 28.56 -11.80
N GLY A 899 16.98 29.25 -10.93
CA GLY A 899 16.04 28.63 -9.99
C GLY A 899 16.49 28.74 -8.53
N ASP A 900 15.80 28.02 -7.64
CA ASP A 900 15.90 28.22 -6.19
C ASP A 900 17.17 27.61 -5.57
N TYR A 901 17.68 26.52 -6.16
CA TYR A 901 18.83 25.78 -5.60
C TYR A 901 20.06 25.77 -6.51
N GLY A 902 19.94 26.15 -7.79
CA GLY A 902 21.09 26.49 -8.64
C GLY A 902 22.06 25.38 -9.08
N SER A 903 21.89 24.12 -8.63
CA SER A 903 22.60 22.95 -9.18
C SER A 903 21.84 21.65 -8.90
N ALA A 904 22.04 20.61 -9.72
CA ALA A 904 21.38 19.32 -9.54
C ALA A 904 21.66 18.68 -8.17
N LEU A 905 22.89 18.79 -7.66
CA LEU A 905 23.25 18.30 -6.32
C LEU A 905 22.50 19.05 -5.22
N ALA A 906 22.24 20.35 -5.38
CA ALA A 906 21.51 21.13 -4.40
C ALA A 906 20.00 20.83 -4.40
N TYR A 907 19.39 20.53 -5.55
CA TYR A 907 18.00 20.01 -5.61
C TYR A 907 17.89 18.66 -4.89
N ALA A 908 18.74 17.69 -5.24
CA ALA A 908 18.74 16.39 -4.56
C ALA A 908 19.00 16.51 -3.05
N ALA A 909 19.89 17.43 -2.65
CA ALA A 909 20.21 17.69 -1.25
C ALA A 909 19.05 18.33 -0.49
N HIS A 910 18.33 19.28 -1.10
CA HIS A 910 17.13 19.86 -0.52
C HIS A 910 16.13 18.75 -0.22
N ASP A 911 15.71 17.98 -1.22
CA ASP A 911 14.65 16.97 -1.06
C ASP A 911 15.08 15.69 -0.32
N GLY A 912 16.32 15.61 0.13
CA GLY A 912 16.83 14.45 0.86
C GLY A 912 17.03 13.21 -0.01
N ARG A 913 17.20 13.38 -1.33
CA ARG A 913 17.34 12.29 -2.32
C ARG A 913 18.75 11.72 -2.31
N VAL A 914 19.13 11.05 -1.22
CA VAL A 914 20.51 10.54 -1.00
C VAL A 914 20.99 9.64 -2.14
N GLY A 915 20.12 8.79 -2.72
CA GLY A 915 20.47 7.96 -3.87
C GLY A 915 20.87 8.76 -5.12
N ASN A 916 20.18 9.86 -5.41
CA ASN A 916 20.55 10.75 -6.51
C ASN A 916 21.82 11.54 -6.20
N MET A 917 21.99 11.98 -4.95
CA MET A 917 23.22 12.65 -4.50
C MET A 917 24.43 11.73 -4.68
N GLU A 918 24.27 10.44 -4.36
CA GLU A 918 25.31 9.43 -4.54
C GLU A 918 25.75 9.34 -6.00
N GLU A 919 24.81 9.15 -6.95
CA GLU A 919 25.14 9.09 -8.38
C GLU A 919 25.78 10.40 -8.88
N LEU A 920 25.27 11.57 -8.48
CA LEU A 920 25.82 12.87 -8.86
C LEU A 920 27.26 13.06 -8.35
N ILE A 921 27.53 12.71 -7.10
CA ILE A 921 28.88 12.82 -6.51
C ILE A 921 29.83 11.81 -7.17
N HIS A 922 29.39 10.58 -7.43
CA HIS A 922 30.17 9.58 -8.18
C HIS A 922 30.50 10.05 -9.60
N ALA A 923 29.58 10.79 -10.23
CA ALA A 923 29.77 11.42 -11.53
C ALA A 923 30.63 12.70 -11.50
N GLY A 924 31.15 13.10 -10.33
CA GLY A 924 32.05 14.24 -10.18
C GLY A 924 31.37 15.56 -9.82
N ALA A 925 30.13 15.55 -9.29
CA ALA A 925 29.53 16.75 -8.71
C ALA A 925 30.39 17.30 -7.56
N ASN A 926 30.66 18.59 -7.62
CA ASN A 926 31.43 19.32 -6.63
C ASN A 926 30.54 19.62 -5.42
N VAL A 927 30.76 18.88 -4.34
CA VAL A 927 30.06 19.02 -3.06
C VAL A 927 30.12 20.46 -2.52
N ASN A 928 31.20 21.19 -2.80
CA ASN A 928 31.44 22.56 -2.34
C ASN A 928 31.22 23.61 -3.45
N LEU A 929 30.40 23.30 -4.45
CA LEU A 929 30.08 24.24 -5.53
C LEU A 929 29.45 25.51 -4.93
N ARG A 930 30.04 26.67 -5.25
CA ARG A 930 29.53 27.98 -4.82
C ARG A 930 28.40 28.40 -5.74
N LEU A 931 27.18 28.39 -5.20
CA LEU A 931 25.99 28.79 -5.93
C LEU A 931 25.77 30.30 -5.77
N ARG A 932 25.50 30.98 -6.88
CA ARG A 932 25.35 32.44 -6.95
C ARG A 932 23.92 32.89 -7.22
N VAL A 933 23.02 31.92 -7.43
CA VAL A 933 21.62 32.09 -7.79
C VAL A 933 20.80 31.25 -6.80
N GLY A 934 19.58 31.69 -6.49
CA GLY A 934 18.70 31.03 -5.52
C GLY A 934 18.88 31.49 -4.08
N CYS A 935 18.05 30.97 -3.18
CA CYS A 935 18.01 31.35 -1.76
C CYS A 935 19.08 30.66 -0.91
N ILE A 936 19.78 29.65 -1.46
CA ILE A 936 20.45 28.62 -0.64
C ILE A 936 21.98 28.49 -0.80
N GLY A 937 22.62 29.02 -1.85
CA GLY A 937 24.09 29.28 -1.87
C GLY A 937 25.06 28.07 -1.86
N SER A 938 24.66 26.88 -1.38
CA SER A 938 25.42 25.61 -1.43
C SER A 938 24.50 24.40 -1.25
N ALA A 939 24.93 23.21 -1.70
CA ALA A 939 24.18 21.97 -1.48
C ALA A 939 24.03 21.61 0.01
N LEU A 940 25.05 21.90 0.83
CA LEU A 940 24.97 21.67 2.28
C LEU A 940 23.92 22.55 2.96
N ALA A 941 23.82 23.81 2.53
CA ALA A 941 22.77 24.71 3.02
C ALA A 941 21.38 24.30 2.52
N ALA A 942 21.27 23.64 1.35
CA ALA A 942 20.02 23.10 0.82
C ALA A 942 19.51 21.96 1.71
N ALA A 943 20.38 20.99 2.00
CA ALA A 943 20.07 19.90 2.93
C ALA A 943 19.74 20.41 4.34
N ALA A 944 20.40 21.47 4.79
CA ALA A 944 20.13 22.04 6.11
C ALA A 944 18.73 22.69 6.22
N GLN A 945 18.11 23.10 5.11
CA GLN A 945 16.87 23.88 5.08
C GLN A 945 15.59 23.03 4.96
N ASN A 946 15.65 21.78 4.47
CA ASN A 946 14.47 20.92 4.27
C ASN A 946 14.08 20.13 5.54
N PHE A 947 12.79 19.75 5.64
CA PHE A 947 12.23 18.88 6.69
C PHE A 947 12.87 17.47 6.80
N ASN A 948 13.34 16.89 5.70
CA ASN A 948 13.95 15.55 5.69
C ASN A 948 15.48 15.58 5.49
N GLY A 949 16.11 16.76 5.53
CA GLY A 949 17.50 16.94 5.10
C GLY A 949 18.59 16.51 6.10
N GLY A 950 18.25 15.87 7.22
CA GLY A 950 19.24 15.40 8.20
C GLY A 950 20.21 14.35 7.63
N GLU A 951 19.67 13.34 6.94
CA GLU A 951 20.48 12.29 6.31
C GLU A 951 21.33 12.86 5.15
N ALA A 952 20.75 13.72 4.32
CA ALA A 952 21.47 14.43 3.25
C ALA A 952 22.59 15.32 3.80
N THR A 953 22.36 16.01 4.91
CA THR A 953 23.37 16.83 5.60
C THR A 953 24.54 15.97 6.06
N GLU A 954 24.27 14.86 6.74
CA GLU A 954 25.31 13.91 7.16
C GLU A 954 26.07 13.32 5.96
N TYR A 955 25.35 12.96 4.90
CA TYR A 955 25.93 12.38 3.69
C TYR A 955 26.87 13.36 2.99
N LEU A 956 26.49 14.63 2.84
CA LEU A 956 27.35 15.67 2.27
C LEU A 956 28.60 15.92 3.13
N ILE A 957 28.45 15.97 4.46
CA ILE A 957 29.59 16.12 5.39
C ILE A 957 30.57 14.95 5.23
N ARG A 958 30.08 13.71 5.18
CA ARG A 958 30.91 12.52 4.95
C ARG A 958 31.63 12.55 3.61
N ASN A 959 31.04 13.17 2.60
CA ASN A 959 31.62 13.37 1.27
C ASN A 959 32.42 14.68 1.12
N GLY A 960 32.81 15.31 2.23
CA GLY A 960 33.76 16.43 2.23
C GLY A 960 33.14 17.82 2.06
N ALA A 961 31.86 17.99 2.39
CA ALA A 961 31.26 19.32 2.45
C ALA A 961 31.94 20.22 3.49
N ASP A 962 32.26 21.45 3.09
CA ASP A 962 32.81 22.48 3.95
C ASP A 962 31.69 23.10 4.80
N VAL A 963 31.60 22.61 6.03
CA VAL A 963 30.62 23.03 7.04
C VAL A 963 30.67 24.55 7.31
N ASN A 964 31.82 25.19 7.09
CA ASN A 964 32.03 26.62 7.36
C ASN A 964 32.15 27.46 6.09
N GLN A 965 31.70 26.93 4.94
CA GLN A 965 31.68 27.67 3.68
C GLN A 965 30.81 28.94 3.81
N GLU A 966 31.44 30.12 3.67
CA GLU A 966 30.72 31.39 3.59
C GLU A 966 29.96 31.47 2.25
N LEU A 967 28.66 31.67 2.32
CA LEU A 967 27.77 31.74 1.16
C LEU A 967 27.72 33.18 0.64
N GLU A 968 28.13 33.35 -0.62
CA GLU A 968 28.18 34.67 -1.29
C GLU A 968 26.78 35.16 -1.73
N ALA A 969 25.81 34.25 -1.86
CA ALA A 969 24.42 34.50 -2.25
C ALA A 969 23.45 33.74 -1.33
N GLY A 970 22.18 34.18 -1.29
CA GLY A 970 21.14 33.60 -0.43
C GLY A 970 20.93 34.32 0.90
N GLU A 971 19.85 33.97 1.60
CA GLU A 971 19.41 34.64 2.84
C GLU A 971 20.25 34.25 4.07
N TYR A 972 20.90 33.08 4.02
CA TYR A 972 21.42 32.43 5.22
C TYR A 972 22.92 32.66 5.46
N GLY A 973 23.74 32.95 4.45
CA GLY A 973 25.18 33.23 4.62
C GLY A 973 26.06 32.04 5.06
N SER A 974 25.49 31.01 5.70
CA SER A 974 26.14 29.72 6.04
C SER A 974 25.09 28.61 6.18
N ALA A 975 25.51 27.34 6.03
CA ALA A 975 24.63 26.18 6.26
C ALA A 975 24.10 26.11 7.69
N LEU A 976 24.89 26.53 8.69
CA LEU A 976 24.45 26.57 10.09
C LEU A 976 23.29 27.56 10.29
N ILE A 977 23.37 28.75 9.69
CA ILE A 977 22.26 29.71 9.76
C ILE A 977 21.02 29.17 9.01
N ALA A 978 21.21 28.50 7.87
CA ALA A 978 20.10 27.88 7.13
C ALA A 978 19.33 26.88 7.98
N SER A 979 20.03 26.00 8.73
CA SER A 979 19.40 25.06 9.66
C SER A 979 18.63 25.74 10.80
N ILE A 980 19.11 26.89 11.28
CA ILE A 980 18.47 27.64 12.38
C ILE A 980 17.21 28.36 11.90
N CYS A 981 17.16 28.78 10.64
CA CYS A 981 16.00 29.45 10.08
C CYS A 981 14.84 28.49 9.75
N ASN A 982 15.04 27.17 9.89
CA ASN A 982 13.97 26.18 9.76
C ASN A 982 13.23 25.99 11.12
N PRO A 983 11.92 26.31 11.22
CA PRO A 983 11.17 26.21 12.47
C PRO A 983 11.03 24.80 13.03
N PHE A 984 11.15 23.78 12.18
CA PHE A 984 10.76 22.40 12.49
C PHE A 984 11.93 21.53 12.97
N LEU A 985 13.19 21.91 12.72
CA LEU A 985 14.35 21.01 12.92
C LEU A 985 15.61 21.68 13.51
N PRO A 986 15.66 21.92 14.82
CA PRO A 986 16.90 22.28 15.51
C PRO A 986 17.99 21.18 15.44
N SER A 987 17.62 19.95 15.08
CA SER A 987 18.49 18.76 15.08
C SER A 987 19.60 18.84 14.03
N THR A 988 19.33 19.36 12.83
CA THR A 988 20.35 19.53 11.77
C THR A 988 21.42 20.54 12.16
N ALA A 989 21.03 21.59 12.91
CA ALA A 989 21.97 22.53 13.51
C ALA A 989 22.93 21.83 14.49
N ILE A 990 22.45 20.85 15.27
CA ILE A 990 23.30 20.04 16.15
C ILE A 990 24.30 19.21 15.34
N VAL A 991 23.85 18.54 14.26
CA VAL A 991 24.74 17.77 13.36
C VAL A 991 25.85 18.65 12.79
N LEU A 992 25.51 19.86 12.34
CA LEU A 992 26.50 20.83 11.84
C LEU A 992 27.47 21.28 12.95
N LEU A 993 26.98 21.52 14.17
CA LEU A 993 27.83 21.88 15.32
C LEU A 993 28.76 20.73 15.74
N GLU A 994 28.28 19.48 15.75
CA GLU A 994 29.10 18.28 15.96
C GLU A 994 30.15 18.11 14.86
N ALA A 995 29.82 18.49 13.62
CA ALA A 995 30.73 18.59 12.49
C ALA A 995 31.64 19.84 12.52
N LYS A 996 31.74 20.53 13.66
CA LYS A 996 32.59 21.72 13.92
C LYS A 996 32.19 22.97 13.14
N ALA A 997 30.89 23.18 12.91
CA ALA A 997 30.38 24.48 12.51
C ALA A 997 30.72 25.54 13.56
N ILE A 998 31.10 26.75 13.14
CA ILE A 998 31.55 27.82 14.03
C ILE A 998 30.36 28.72 14.38
N PRO A 999 29.76 28.63 15.59
CA PRO A 999 28.60 29.43 15.97
C PRO A 999 28.91 30.94 16.11
N THR A 1000 30.18 31.27 16.37
CA THR A 1000 30.66 32.64 16.58
C THR A 1000 31.19 33.31 15.30
N ALA A 1001 30.97 32.70 14.13
CA ALA A 1001 31.40 33.31 12.87
C ALA A 1001 30.55 34.56 12.58
N VAL A 1002 31.22 35.69 12.32
CA VAL A 1002 30.57 36.92 11.86
C VAL A 1002 30.72 36.97 10.34
N LEU A 1003 29.60 36.77 9.64
CA LEU A 1003 29.52 36.70 8.19
C LEU A 1003 29.27 38.08 7.59
N LYS A 1004 29.81 38.31 6.39
CA LYS A 1004 29.61 39.59 5.67
C LYS A 1004 28.28 39.61 4.91
N THR A 1005 27.75 38.44 4.60
CA THR A 1005 26.54 38.14 3.82
C THR A 1005 25.47 37.44 4.68
N GLY A 1006 24.23 37.38 4.19
CA GLY A 1006 23.09 36.81 4.90
C GLY A 1006 22.39 37.78 5.87
N SER A 1007 21.11 37.51 6.15
CA SER A 1007 20.21 38.43 6.89
C SER A 1007 20.53 38.54 8.38
N TYR A 1008 21.16 37.53 8.98
CA TYR A 1008 21.37 37.44 10.43
C TYR A 1008 22.81 37.70 10.89
N ALA A 1009 23.79 37.78 9.97
CA ALA A 1009 25.22 37.99 10.21
C ALA A 1009 25.95 36.96 11.11
N SER A 1010 25.27 36.23 12.01
CA SER A 1010 25.83 35.11 12.77
C SER A 1010 24.73 34.11 13.16
N ALA A 1011 25.13 32.87 13.40
CA ALA A 1011 24.23 31.81 13.86
C ALA A 1011 23.63 32.12 15.24
N LEU A 1012 24.40 32.76 16.14
CA LEU A 1012 23.91 33.20 17.45
C LEU A 1012 22.80 34.25 17.34
N ALA A 1013 22.92 35.18 16.40
CA ALA A 1013 21.90 36.19 16.14
C ALA A 1013 20.63 35.57 15.53
N ALA A 1014 20.76 34.61 14.61
CA ALA A 1014 19.64 33.86 14.06
C ALA A 1014 18.88 33.07 15.14
N ALA A 1015 19.58 32.30 15.97
CA ALA A 1015 18.96 31.49 17.03
C ALA A 1015 18.27 32.36 18.09
N ALA A 1016 18.84 33.53 18.39
CA ALA A 1016 18.20 34.52 19.26
C ALA A 1016 16.91 35.12 18.66
N PHE A 1017 16.89 35.36 17.36
CA PHE A 1017 15.73 35.92 16.66
C PHE A 1017 14.56 34.96 16.58
N TRP A 1018 14.81 33.70 16.23
CA TRP A 1018 13.78 32.67 16.14
C TRP A 1018 13.41 32.06 17.51
N GLY A 1019 14.08 32.45 18.59
CA GLY A 1019 13.76 32.02 19.94
C GLY A 1019 14.20 30.59 20.29
N HIS A 1020 15.20 30.04 19.59
CA HIS A 1020 15.75 28.71 19.85
C HIS A 1020 16.68 28.72 21.08
N VAL A 1021 16.08 28.87 22.27
CA VAL A 1021 16.81 29.07 23.55
C VAL A 1021 17.79 27.93 23.86
N ASP A 1022 17.41 26.68 23.62
CA ASP A 1022 18.26 25.53 23.97
C ASP A 1022 19.41 25.35 22.99
N LEU A 1023 19.19 25.61 21.70
CA LEU A 1023 20.25 25.65 20.69
C LEU A 1023 21.23 26.80 20.97
N LEU A 1024 20.72 27.98 21.37
CA LEU A 1024 21.55 29.11 21.76
C LEU A 1024 22.42 28.79 22.99
N LYS A 1025 21.86 28.15 24.02
CA LYS A 1025 22.63 27.66 25.18
C LYS A 1025 23.71 26.66 24.75
N HIS A 1026 23.37 25.74 23.86
CA HIS A 1026 24.32 24.74 23.35
C HIS A 1026 25.48 25.41 22.59
N MET A 1027 25.19 26.35 21.68
CA MET A 1027 26.19 27.12 20.94
C MET A 1027 27.10 27.96 21.84
N VAL A 1028 26.55 28.58 22.89
CA VAL A 1028 27.33 29.32 23.89
C VAL A 1028 28.23 28.36 24.69
N GLY A 1029 27.74 27.16 24.99
CA GLY A 1029 28.50 26.11 25.69
C GLY A 1029 29.68 25.55 24.89
N LEU A 1030 29.63 25.60 23.55
CA LEU A 1030 30.74 25.22 22.67
C LEU A 1030 31.88 26.26 22.62
N GLY A 1031 31.65 27.48 23.12
CA GLY A 1031 32.60 28.59 23.12
C GLY A 1031 32.78 29.25 24.49
N THR A 1032 33.27 30.49 24.50
CA THR A 1032 33.28 31.32 25.73
C THR A 1032 32.08 32.29 25.70
N PRO A 1033 31.39 32.52 26.84
CA PRO A 1033 30.29 33.48 26.91
C PRO A 1033 30.67 34.88 26.40
N ASN A 1034 31.92 35.30 26.62
CA ASN A 1034 32.44 36.59 26.14
C ASN A 1034 32.56 36.65 24.61
N ALA A 1035 33.01 35.57 23.96
CA ALA A 1035 33.07 35.50 22.50
C ALA A 1035 31.66 35.53 21.87
N ALA A 1036 30.70 34.84 22.49
CA ALA A 1036 29.30 34.87 22.05
C ALA A 1036 28.69 36.27 22.17
N LEU A 1037 28.92 36.95 23.31
CA LEU A 1037 28.48 38.33 23.53
C LEU A 1037 29.09 39.31 22.52
N GLU A 1038 30.38 39.18 22.24
CA GLU A 1038 31.07 40.05 21.29
C GLU A 1038 30.58 39.81 19.85
N THR A 1039 30.30 38.55 19.48
CA THR A 1039 29.69 38.18 18.19
C THR A 1039 28.29 38.80 18.05
N LEU A 1040 27.46 38.71 19.08
CA LEU A 1040 26.13 39.32 19.09
C LEU A 1040 26.21 40.84 18.94
N ARG A 1041 27.18 41.51 19.61
CA ARG A 1041 27.42 42.96 19.46
C ARG A 1041 27.83 43.38 18.05
N GLN A 1042 28.54 42.50 17.34
CA GLN A 1042 29.02 42.75 15.96
C GLN A 1042 27.99 42.34 14.90
N SER A 1043 26.95 41.59 15.29
CA SER A 1043 25.88 41.15 14.39
C SER A 1043 24.91 42.29 14.07
N ARG A 1044 24.36 42.29 12.85
CA ARG A 1044 23.38 43.31 12.41
C ARG A 1044 21.97 42.88 12.83
N PRO A 1045 21.09 43.81 13.24
CA PRO A 1045 19.67 43.49 13.42
C PRO A 1045 19.06 43.07 12.06
N PRO A 1046 18.22 42.03 12.02
CA PRO A 1046 17.62 41.56 10.77
C PRO A 1046 16.72 42.65 10.13
N PRO A 1047 16.59 42.67 8.80
CA PRO A 1047 15.79 43.65 8.09
C PRO A 1047 14.31 43.57 8.48
N SER A 1048 13.63 44.72 8.58
CA SER A 1048 12.26 44.85 9.07
C SER A 1048 11.16 44.30 8.15
N THR A 1049 11.55 43.68 7.04
CA THR A 1049 10.67 43.22 5.95
C THR A 1049 10.36 41.72 5.99
N ASP A 1050 11.11 40.93 6.77
CA ASP A 1050 10.99 39.46 6.80
C ASP A 1050 10.09 39.00 7.96
N ILE A 1051 8.89 39.57 8.04
CA ILE A 1051 7.80 38.96 8.83
C ILE A 1051 6.86 38.30 7.82
N PRO A 1052 7.00 36.98 7.54
CA PRO A 1052 6.07 36.30 6.66
C PRO A 1052 4.65 36.34 7.25
N GLU A 1053 3.66 36.75 6.44
CA GLU A 1053 2.24 36.77 6.81
C GLU A 1053 1.69 35.38 7.22
N TYR A 1054 2.41 34.30 6.93
CA TYR A 1054 2.08 32.93 7.36
C TYR A 1054 2.11 32.69 8.88
N PHE A 1055 2.61 33.64 9.68
CA PHE A 1055 2.48 33.60 11.14
C PHE A 1055 1.13 34.13 11.67
N GLY A 1056 0.19 34.54 10.79
CA GLY A 1056 -1.13 35.02 11.18
C GLY A 1056 -2.06 33.98 11.82
N LEU A 1057 -1.83 32.67 11.60
CA LEU A 1057 -2.72 31.61 12.08
C LEU A 1057 -2.17 30.80 13.28
N ALA A 1058 -0.85 30.65 13.40
CA ALA A 1058 -0.25 29.98 14.57
C ALA A 1058 -0.21 30.86 15.84
N LEU A 1059 -0.45 32.17 15.71
CA LEU A 1059 -0.45 33.14 16.82
C LEU A 1059 -1.82 33.34 17.49
N ILE A 1060 -2.87 32.61 17.10
CA ILE A 1060 -4.21 32.70 17.69
C ILE A 1060 -4.45 31.61 18.77
N CYS A 1061 -3.68 30.52 18.80
CA CYS A 1061 -3.94 29.40 19.72
C CYS A 1061 -3.11 29.35 21.02
N HIS A 1062 -2.21 30.31 21.27
CA HIS A 1062 -1.59 30.44 22.60
C HIS A 1062 -1.70 31.88 23.12
N GLN A 1063 -2.57 32.04 24.12
CA GLN A 1063 -2.78 33.30 24.82
C GLN A 1063 -1.45 33.86 25.37
N GLY A 1064 -1.10 35.07 24.94
CA GLY A 1064 -0.26 35.97 25.74
C GLY A 1064 1.06 36.44 25.14
N PHE A 1065 1.11 36.90 23.88
CA PHE A 1065 2.26 37.70 23.40
C PHE A 1065 1.82 38.94 22.63
N GLN A 1066 2.02 40.11 23.25
CA GLN A 1066 1.96 41.43 22.62
C GLN A 1066 3.24 41.74 21.81
N PRO A 1067 3.22 42.69 20.86
CA PRO A 1067 4.15 42.72 19.72
C PRO A 1067 5.62 42.94 20.08
N ALA A 1068 6.48 42.12 19.49
CA ALA A 1068 7.91 41.93 19.75
C ALA A 1068 8.85 43.12 19.43
N ARG A 1069 8.34 44.33 19.13
CA ARG A 1069 9.18 45.48 18.78
C ARG A 1069 9.92 46.08 19.99
N SER A 1070 9.37 45.96 21.19
CA SER A 1070 9.86 46.62 22.41
C SER A 1070 10.87 45.77 23.18
N ARG A 1071 10.72 44.44 23.16
CA ARG A 1071 11.58 43.50 23.90
C ARG A 1071 12.89 43.21 23.18
N PHE A 1072 12.91 43.23 21.84
CA PHE A 1072 14.12 43.00 21.07
C PHE A 1072 15.19 44.09 21.30
N LYS A 1073 14.76 45.35 21.52
CA LYS A 1073 15.66 46.45 21.94
C LYS A 1073 16.14 46.36 23.40
N LEU A 1074 15.41 45.64 24.24
CA LEU A 1074 15.74 45.51 25.67
C LEU A 1074 16.75 44.38 25.89
N TRP A 1075 16.59 43.25 25.18
CA TRP A 1075 17.47 42.09 25.29
C TRP A 1075 18.87 42.32 24.68
N PHE A 1076 18.98 43.15 23.64
CA PHE A 1076 20.28 43.54 23.08
C PHE A 1076 21.07 44.53 23.96
N ARG A 1077 20.43 45.14 24.98
CA ARG A 1077 21.04 46.16 25.86
C ARG A 1077 21.41 45.63 27.26
N THR A 1078 20.84 44.50 27.69
CA THR A 1078 21.18 43.77 28.92
C THR A 1078 22.16 42.65 28.60
#